data_AF-A0A8K0WYC9-F1
#
_entry.id   AF-A0A8K0WYC9-F1
#
_cell.length_a   1.000
_cell.length_b   1.000
_cell.length_c   1.000
_cell.angle_alpha   90.00
_cell.angle_beta   90.00
_cell.angle_gamma   90.00
#
_symmetry.space_group_name_H-M   'P 1'
#
loop_
_entity.id
_entity.type
_entity.pdbx_description
1 polymer ?
#
loop_
_entity_poly.entity_id
_entity_poly.type
_entity_poly.pdbx_seq_one_letter_code
_entity_poly.pdbx_strand_id
1 'polypeptide(L)'
;MSEKHAHFFPRDAVYGFPPEDFDPSNLPDIDRQFIDETELAAFDTALHAPDPLHSPADESAGLRLWKSNSSLDVTKRNSQAGSVFEDDVNAVAAAAGAAGGDLPSPVQSQAHPLAMGGQGTFITAQNDWAPVSTHVYRNKKGSKRKKRGAKGARSAVTGLLGTRTKDETREGYLYLLLKWPLLYFVFLWLTGLSVAYLSTRWYIWVYEHFFTWRGQRQRLRQNMRMTSNYKDWAGAAKELDRYLGSQAWKESNDFAYYDSKTVRRVWDQMKKTRAKAEMQEAGRAYNEENAAEELKTLIEACVKNNFVGIENARLYSQTYYGTKNLVQNFIDEIEKSLKFLLSTKQIDTEAKRTLFKHITANYGRTALCLSGGAGFAYYHIGVVRALVDADLLPDVITGTSGGALIAGLVATRTNEELKQLLVPALAERITACREPPSVWFPRWWKTGARFDSVDWAKQCSWWTRGSMTFREAYERTGRILNVSCVPADPHSPTILCNYLTSPDCVIWSAVLASAAVPGILNPVVLMMKMRDGTLAPYSFGHKWKDGSLRTDIPIKALNTHFNVNFTIVSQVNPHINLFFFSSRGSVGHPVTHRKGRGWRGGYLMSAMEHYLKLDMNKWLKFIRHAELLPRPLGQDWSQLWLQVFSGNITIWPKSIPSDFYYILSDPDPQRLARMIHEGKQSAFPKLKFIANRLKIERLIEQGRRETRPWIRRGSIQTILSEEDLRSILVAETAATGVTTEEDTDGEDSSGHGLGSTVLEEDDDEDFLGKFQEERQGDEPTPLRIDTAL
;
A
#
# COMPACT_ATOMS: atom_id res chain seq x y z
N MET A 1 -17.10 -31.75 25.05
CA MET A 1 -18.20 -30.81 24.75
C MET A 1 -18.84 -31.21 23.41
N SER A 2 -19.34 -32.45 23.28
CA SER A 2 -19.12 -33.24 22.03
C SER A 2 -20.32 -33.50 21.10
N GLU A 3 -21.55 -33.06 21.42
CA GLU A 3 -22.75 -33.51 20.67
C GLU A 3 -23.63 -32.39 20.09
N LYS A 4 -23.30 -31.10 20.27
CA LYS A 4 -24.14 -29.99 19.79
C LYS A 4 -23.77 -29.42 18.42
N HIS A 5 -22.72 -29.92 17.76
CA HIS A 5 -22.24 -29.39 16.47
C HIS A 5 -22.49 -30.30 15.25
N ALA A 6 -22.97 -31.53 15.43
CA ALA A 6 -23.11 -32.53 14.36
C ALA A 6 -24.18 -32.22 13.27
N HIS A 7 -24.92 -31.12 13.38
CA HIS A 7 -26.11 -30.85 12.57
C HIS A 7 -25.98 -29.77 11.47
N PHE A 8 -24.79 -29.17 11.26
CA PHE A 8 -24.61 -28.06 10.30
C PHE A 8 -23.62 -28.31 9.15
N PHE A 9 -23.03 -29.50 9.05
CA PHE A 9 -22.13 -29.83 7.94
C PHE A 9 -22.90 -30.16 6.65
N PRO A 10 -22.51 -29.58 5.49
CA PRO A 10 -23.12 -29.94 4.22
C PRO A 10 -22.76 -31.38 3.85
N ARG A 11 -23.74 -32.16 3.38
CA ARG A 11 -23.52 -33.56 2.95
C ARG A 11 -22.82 -33.65 1.59
N ASP A 12 -22.97 -32.62 0.76
CA ASP A 12 -22.38 -32.51 -0.57
C ASP A 12 -21.29 -31.43 -0.60
N ALA A 13 -20.42 -31.48 -1.61
CA ALA A 13 -19.35 -30.49 -1.78
C ALA A 13 -19.93 -29.09 -2.12
N VAL A 14 -19.72 -28.12 -1.23
CA VAL A 14 -20.23 -26.75 -1.38
C VAL A 14 -19.14 -25.86 -1.97
N TYR A 15 -19.40 -25.29 -3.15
CA TYR A 15 -18.42 -24.53 -3.96
C TYR A 15 -17.10 -25.29 -4.24
N GLY A 16 -17.15 -26.64 -4.24
CA GLY A 16 -16.00 -27.50 -4.45
C GLY A 16 -15.11 -27.72 -3.22
N PHE A 17 -15.54 -27.28 -2.03
CA PHE A 17 -14.96 -27.71 -0.76
C PHE A 17 -15.62 -29.02 -0.31
N PRO A 18 -14.86 -30.07 0.07
CA PRO A 18 -15.42 -31.28 0.67
C PRO A 18 -16.04 -30.96 2.05
N PRO A 19 -16.92 -31.82 2.59
CA PRO A 19 -17.48 -31.64 3.93
C PRO A 19 -16.42 -31.51 5.04
N GLU A 20 -15.27 -32.19 4.89
CA GLU A 20 -14.11 -32.15 5.79
C GLU A 20 -13.52 -30.74 5.97
N ASP A 21 -13.57 -29.90 4.94
CA ASP A 21 -13.07 -28.52 4.94
C ASP A 21 -13.98 -27.54 5.73
N PHE A 22 -15.14 -28.03 6.21
CA PHE A 22 -16.04 -27.30 7.12
C PHE A 22 -15.85 -27.68 8.59
N ASP A 23 -15.13 -28.77 8.89
CA ASP A 23 -14.89 -29.22 10.26
C ASP A 23 -13.77 -28.39 10.93
N PRO A 24 -14.05 -27.66 12.03
CA PRO A 24 -13.05 -26.86 12.72
C PRO A 24 -11.94 -27.69 13.37
N SER A 25 -12.17 -28.96 13.69
CA SER A 25 -11.15 -29.82 14.31
C SER A 25 -9.95 -30.11 13.39
N ASN A 26 -10.14 -29.95 12.08
CA ASN A 26 -9.08 -30.09 11.07
C ASN A 26 -8.17 -28.85 10.95
N LEU A 27 -8.50 -27.72 11.61
CA LEU A 27 -7.69 -26.51 11.54
C LEU A 27 -6.44 -26.59 12.42
N PRO A 28 -5.23 -26.40 11.88
CA PRO A 28 -4.01 -26.44 12.67
C PRO A 28 -3.91 -25.25 13.64
N ASP A 29 -3.35 -25.50 14.82
CA ASP A 29 -3.25 -24.53 15.93
C ASP A 29 -4.61 -23.92 16.35
N ILE A 30 -5.76 -24.59 16.18
CA ILE A 30 -7.08 -24.04 16.56
C ILE A 30 -7.16 -23.78 18.08
N ASP A 31 -6.97 -24.78 18.94
CA ASP A 31 -7.08 -24.60 20.40
C ASP A 31 -5.90 -23.84 21.02
N ARG A 32 -4.90 -23.47 20.22
CA ARG A 32 -3.70 -22.81 20.69
C ARG A 32 -3.94 -21.32 20.96
N GLN A 33 -3.85 -20.95 22.24
CA GLN A 33 -3.66 -19.55 22.64
C GLN A 33 -2.18 -19.19 22.43
N PHE A 34 -1.92 -18.13 21.69
CA PHE A 34 -0.56 -17.71 21.30
C PHE A 34 -0.06 -16.46 22.04
N ILE A 35 -0.93 -15.78 22.78
CA ILE A 35 -0.62 -14.53 23.52
C ILE A 35 -0.65 -14.82 25.01
N ASP A 36 0.32 -14.28 25.74
CA ASP A 36 0.35 -14.35 27.19
C ASP A 36 -0.48 -13.21 27.81
N GLU A 37 -1.01 -13.42 29.02
CA GLU A 37 -1.80 -12.41 29.72
C GLU A 37 -0.93 -11.22 30.15
N THR A 38 0.37 -11.44 30.38
CA THR A 38 1.34 -10.37 30.68
C THR A 38 1.52 -9.40 29.51
N GLU A 39 1.53 -9.90 28.27
CA GLU A 39 1.64 -9.10 27.04
C GLU A 39 0.39 -8.23 26.83
N LEU A 40 -0.80 -8.76 27.12
CA LEU A 40 -2.06 -8.02 27.08
C LEU A 40 -2.12 -6.94 28.17
N ALA A 41 -1.63 -7.21 29.38
CA ALA A 41 -1.56 -6.22 30.45
C ALA A 41 -0.59 -5.07 30.14
N ALA A 42 0.55 -5.37 29.50
CA ALA A 42 1.48 -4.35 29.01
C ALA A 42 0.85 -3.47 27.92
N PHE A 43 0.07 -4.05 27.01
CA PHE A 43 -0.68 -3.32 25.99
C PHE A 43 -1.79 -2.43 26.58
N ASP A 44 -2.58 -2.94 27.52
CA ASP A 44 -3.62 -2.15 28.19
C ASP A 44 -3.04 -0.97 28.97
N THR A 45 -1.90 -1.19 29.64
CA THR A 45 -1.12 -0.13 30.30
C THR A 45 -0.66 0.93 29.30
N ALA A 46 -0.15 0.52 28.13
CA ALA A 46 0.30 1.44 27.08
C ALA A 46 -0.87 2.23 26.44
N LEU A 47 -2.06 1.64 26.29
CA LEU A 47 -3.25 2.35 25.78
C LEU A 47 -3.72 3.46 26.74
N HIS A 48 -3.59 3.22 28.05
CA HIS A 48 -4.00 4.15 29.11
C HIS A 48 -2.90 5.15 29.52
N ALA A 49 -1.66 4.99 29.04
CA ALA A 49 -0.61 5.95 29.25
C ALA A 49 -1.01 7.35 28.73
N PRO A 50 -0.68 8.44 29.46
CA PRO A 50 -0.90 9.79 28.94
C PRO A 50 -0.03 10.00 27.70
N ASP A 51 -0.64 10.51 26.63
CA ASP A 51 0.09 10.85 25.41
C ASP A 51 1.11 11.95 25.74
N PRO A 52 2.42 11.79 25.48
CA PRO A 52 3.44 12.74 25.92
C PRO A 52 3.24 14.16 25.33
N LEU A 53 2.52 14.29 24.22
CA LEU A 53 2.13 15.58 23.62
C LEU A 53 0.89 16.22 24.26
N HIS A 54 0.24 15.54 25.21
CA HIS A 54 -0.97 16.00 25.91
C HIS A 54 -0.75 16.18 27.41
N SER A 55 0.47 16.56 27.79
CA SER A 55 0.67 17.32 29.03
C SER A 55 -0.22 18.57 28.98
N PRO A 56 -1.10 18.83 29.96
CA PRO A 56 -1.84 20.08 29.98
C PRO A 56 -0.84 21.24 30.10
N ALA A 57 -0.97 22.24 29.23
CA ALA A 57 -0.23 23.48 29.41
C ALA A 57 -0.54 24.04 30.81
N ASP A 58 0.49 24.43 31.56
CA ASP A 58 0.35 24.89 32.94
C ASP A 58 -0.66 26.05 33.05
N GLU A 59 -1.85 25.77 33.64
CA GLU A 59 -2.77 26.80 34.13
C GLU A 59 -2.22 27.45 35.42
N SER A 60 -0.98 27.95 35.37
CA SER A 60 -0.31 28.64 36.48
C SER A 60 0.48 29.87 36.04
N ALA A 61 -0.12 30.70 35.17
CA ALA A 61 0.33 32.07 34.93
C ALA A 61 -0.86 33.03 34.71
N GLY A 62 -0.95 34.09 35.51
CA GLY A 62 -1.74 35.27 35.13
C GLY A 62 -3.06 35.56 35.86
N LEU A 63 -3.08 35.55 37.20
CA LEU A 63 -4.07 36.36 37.93
C LEU A 63 -3.84 37.86 37.60
N ARG A 64 -4.70 38.48 36.79
CA ARG A 64 -4.80 39.95 36.67
C ARG A 64 -6.24 40.46 36.65
N LEU A 65 -6.38 41.70 37.13
CA LEU A 65 -7.60 42.27 37.71
C LEU A 65 -8.79 42.46 36.76
N TRP A 66 -9.98 42.32 37.34
CA TRP A 66 -11.21 42.96 36.88
C TRP A 66 -11.07 44.49 36.87
N LYS A 67 -11.24 45.13 35.71
CA LYS A 67 -11.73 46.51 35.62
C LYS A 67 -12.77 46.60 34.50
N SER A 68 -13.94 47.08 34.87
CA SER A 68 -14.97 47.53 33.92
C SER A 68 -14.63 48.94 33.43
N ASN A 69 -14.88 49.22 32.15
CA ASN A 69 -15.77 50.31 31.76
C ASN A 69 -16.15 50.25 30.28
N SER A 70 -17.31 50.83 30.00
CA SER A 70 -17.90 51.02 28.69
C SER A 70 -17.35 52.24 27.97
N SER A 71 -17.08 52.12 26.67
CA SER A 71 -17.62 53.05 25.66
C SER A 71 -17.41 52.49 24.25
N LEU A 72 -18.39 52.73 23.38
CA LEU A 72 -18.14 52.78 21.94
C LEU A 72 -17.29 54.01 21.65
N ASP A 73 -16.35 53.91 20.71
CA ASP A 73 -16.10 55.06 19.85
C ASP A 73 -15.61 54.64 18.46
N VAL A 74 -16.06 55.40 17.46
CA VAL A 74 -15.82 55.17 16.03
C VAL A 74 -14.90 56.26 15.53
N THR A 75 -13.71 55.92 15.02
CA THR A 75 -12.95 56.87 14.20
C THR A 75 -12.26 56.25 12.99
N LYS A 76 -12.35 57.04 11.91
CA LYS A 76 -11.85 56.84 10.56
C LYS A 76 -10.35 56.51 10.48
N ARG A 77 -9.99 55.76 9.44
CA ARG A 77 -8.67 55.85 8.80
C ARG A 77 -8.37 57.31 8.39
N ASN A 78 -7.13 57.75 8.59
CA ASN A 78 -6.35 58.25 7.46
C ASN A 78 -4.83 58.09 7.70
N SER A 79 -4.08 58.18 6.61
CA SER A 79 -2.69 57.77 6.45
C SER A 79 -1.65 58.75 7.00
N GLN A 80 -0.52 58.19 7.43
CA GLN A 80 0.81 58.80 7.20
C GLN A 80 1.87 57.70 7.10
N ALA A 81 2.86 57.90 6.23
CA ALA A 81 3.95 56.96 5.98
C ALA A 81 5.18 57.32 6.85
N GLY A 82 5.93 56.30 7.26
CA GLY A 82 7.18 56.45 8.02
C GLY A 82 7.99 55.15 7.95
N SER A 83 9.23 55.29 7.49
CA SER A 83 10.26 54.25 7.29
C SER A 83 10.43 53.25 8.44
N VAL A 84 10.57 51.96 8.09
CA VAL A 84 11.24 50.95 8.92
C VAL A 84 12.17 50.11 8.04
N PHE A 85 13.47 50.36 8.17
CA PHE A 85 14.58 49.44 7.93
C PHE A 85 15.48 49.56 9.17
N GLU A 86 16.08 48.45 9.60
CA GLU A 86 16.78 48.21 10.89
C GLU A 86 15.92 47.54 11.98
N ASP A 87 15.92 46.20 11.98
CA ASP A 87 15.91 45.38 13.21
C ASP A 87 16.28 43.89 12.94
N ASP A 88 16.20 43.40 11.70
CA ASP A 88 16.43 41.98 11.36
C ASP A 88 17.90 41.50 11.34
N VAL A 89 18.90 42.38 11.48
CA VAL A 89 20.32 41.99 11.36
C VAL A 89 20.87 41.32 12.63
N ASN A 90 20.37 41.70 13.82
CA ASN A 90 20.87 41.17 15.10
C ASN A 90 20.30 39.80 15.47
N ALA A 91 19.13 39.43 14.93
CA ALA A 91 18.53 38.11 15.18
C ALA A 91 19.29 36.98 14.46
N VAL A 92 19.82 37.24 13.26
CA VAL A 92 20.52 36.25 12.43
C VAL A 92 21.92 35.94 12.98
N ALA A 93 22.62 36.95 13.52
CA ALA A 93 23.96 36.78 14.10
C ALA A 93 23.95 35.88 15.35
N ALA A 94 22.88 35.91 16.16
CA ALA A 94 22.78 35.12 17.38
C ALA A 94 22.57 33.61 17.13
N ALA A 95 21.97 33.23 15.99
CA ALA A 95 21.73 31.83 15.64
C ALA A 95 22.97 31.10 15.09
N ALA A 96 23.92 31.83 14.49
CA ALA A 96 25.10 31.25 13.85
C ALA A 96 26.21 30.82 14.85
N GLY A 97 26.21 31.36 16.07
CA GLY A 97 27.28 31.13 17.05
C GLY A 97 27.22 29.82 17.85
N ALA A 98 26.14 29.03 17.71
CA ALA A 98 25.90 27.84 18.54
C ALA A 98 26.32 26.50 17.90
N ALA A 99 26.90 26.52 16.69
CA ALA A 99 27.26 25.34 15.90
C ALA A 99 28.75 25.34 15.50
N GLY A 100 29.63 25.21 16.50
CA GLY A 100 31.07 25.08 16.29
C GLY A 100 31.78 24.86 17.62
N GLY A 101 32.20 23.62 17.88
CA GLY A 101 32.96 23.29 19.08
C GLY A 101 34.42 23.02 18.73
N ASP A 102 35.34 23.64 19.46
CA ASP A 102 36.70 23.12 19.65
C ASP A 102 37.33 23.64 20.96
N LEU A 103 38.25 22.85 21.52
CA LEU A 103 38.83 23.02 22.86
C LEU A 103 39.97 24.05 22.91
N PRO A 104 40.28 24.57 24.12
CA PRO A 104 41.65 24.36 24.60
C PRO A 104 41.77 23.95 26.08
N SER A 105 42.92 23.39 26.42
CA SER A 105 43.42 23.00 27.76
C SER A 105 44.83 23.61 27.94
N PRO A 106 45.58 23.40 29.06
CA PRO A 106 45.24 23.27 30.49
C PRO A 106 46.08 24.22 31.40
N VAL A 107 45.71 24.46 32.69
CA VAL A 107 46.70 24.70 33.79
C VAL A 107 46.14 24.26 35.17
N GLN A 108 46.95 23.44 35.86
CA GLN A 108 47.12 23.15 37.32
C GLN A 108 46.22 23.88 38.36
N SER A 109 45.76 23.25 39.45
CA SER A 109 46.62 22.59 40.48
C SER A 109 45.85 21.83 41.60
N GLN A 110 46.44 20.71 42.08
CA GLN A 110 46.33 20.06 43.42
C GLN A 110 44.94 19.59 43.97
N ALA A 111 44.78 18.52 44.78
CA ALA A 111 45.54 17.27 45.02
C ALA A 111 44.75 16.27 45.92
N HIS A 112 44.62 14.99 45.51
CA HIS A 112 44.39 13.78 46.35
C HIS A 112 43.03 13.62 47.13
N PRO A 113 42.66 12.43 47.68
CA PRO A 113 41.98 11.38 46.89
C PRO A 113 40.81 10.61 47.59
N LEU A 114 40.15 9.70 46.84
CA LEU A 114 39.56 8.38 47.23
C LEU A 114 38.07 8.11 46.92
N ALA A 115 37.87 6.89 46.38
CA ALA A 115 36.75 5.94 46.57
C ALA A 115 35.40 6.09 45.81
N MET A 116 35.24 5.18 44.83
CA MET A 116 34.08 4.30 44.60
C MET A 116 32.66 4.87 44.40
N GLY A 117 32.04 4.49 43.27
CA GLY A 117 30.58 4.37 43.15
C GLY A 117 29.95 5.07 41.94
N GLY A 118 29.98 4.42 40.78
CA GLY A 118 29.22 4.89 39.61
C GLY A 118 27.75 4.48 39.71
N GLN A 119 26.84 5.46 39.87
CA GLN A 119 25.41 5.29 39.61
C GLN A 119 24.86 6.49 38.83
N GLY A 120 23.81 6.23 38.04
CA GLY A 120 23.31 7.15 37.01
C GLY A 120 22.68 8.43 37.55
N THR A 121 22.62 9.43 36.68
CA THR A 121 22.10 10.77 36.93
C THR A 121 20.60 10.79 37.28
N PHE A 122 20.28 10.67 38.56
CA PHE A 122 19.01 11.13 39.10
C PHE A 122 19.08 12.65 39.34
N ILE A 123 18.32 13.43 38.57
CA ILE A 123 18.14 14.86 38.86
C ILE A 123 17.09 14.97 39.97
N THR A 124 17.57 15.05 41.20
CA THR A 124 16.77 15.44 42.37
C THR A 124 17.00 16.93 42.63
N ALA A 125 15.95 17.74 42.48
CA ALA A 125 15.95 19.10 43.01
C ALA A 125 15.49 19.04 44.48
N GLN A 126 16.38 19.41 45.40
CA GLN A 126 16.07 19.50 46.82
C GLN A 126 16.42 20.91 47.34
N ASN A 127 15.78 21.28 48.45
CA ASN A 127 16.05 22.43 49.32
C ASN A 127 15.44 23.78 48.87
N ASP A 128 14.82 24.57 49.78
CA ASP A 128 14.23 24.24 51.08
C ASP A 128 13.35 25.42 51.57
N TRP A 129 12.87 25.32 52.82
CA TRP A 129 12.43 26.35 53.78
C TRP A 129 10.97 26.22 54.25
N ALA A 130 10.82 25.65 55.44
CA ALA A 130 9.60 25.67 56.27
C ALA A 130 9.65 26.88 57.26
N PRO A 131 8.57 27.24 58.00
CA PRO A 131 7.96 26.34 58.99
C PRO A 131 6.42 26.36 59.12
N VAL A 132 5.91 25.18 59.49
CA VAL A 132 4.81 24.91 60.44
C VAL A 132 3.87 26.06 60.86
N SER A 133 2.59 25.93 60.51
CA SER A 133 1.52 26.12 61.50
C SER A 133 0.34 25.17 61.25
N THR A 134 -0.12 24.52 62.30
CA THR A 134 -1.28 23.62 62.29
C THR A 134 -2.54 24.38 62.68
N HIS A 135 -3.64 24.23 61.94
CA HIS A 135 -4.96 24.51 62.49
C HIS A 135 -6.03 23.56 61.96
N VAL A 136 -6.83 23.02 62.89
CA VAL A 136 -7.91 22.05 62.65
C VAL A 136 -9.27 22.73 62.94
N TYR A 137 -10.35 22.17 62.39
CA TYR A 137 -11.77 22.57 62.54
C TYR A 137 -12.16 23.87 61.78
N ARG A 138 -13.39 24.04 61.24
CA ARG A 138 -14.68 23.34 61.49
C ARG A 138 -15.62 23.34 60.27
N ASN A 139 -16.40 22.25 60.18
CA ASN A 139 -17.66 22.05 59.46
C ASN A 139 -18.47 23.30 59.00
N LYS A 140 -18.96 23.28 57.74
CA LYS A 140 -20.30 23.83 57.39
C LYS A 140 -20.94 23.10 56.19
N LYS A 141 -22.18 22.63 56.38
CA LYS A 141 -23.03 22.03 55.33
C LYS A 141 -23.42 23.09 54.29
N GLY A 142 -23.54 22.71 53.01
CA GLY A 142 -23.98 23.64 51.96
C GLY A 142 -24.26 23.00 50.59
N SER A 143 -25.49 22.51 50.40
CA SER A 143 -26.07 22.03 49.14
C SER A 143 -25.66 22.78 47.86
N LYS A 144 -25.15 22.06 46.83
CA LYS A 144 -25.35 22.33 45.38
C LYS A 144 -24.72 21.28 44.42
N ARG A 145 -24.95 19.97 44.65
CA ARG A 145 -24.44 18.88 43.77
C ARG A 145 -25.45 18.45 42.69
N LYS A 146 -25.81 19.34 41.75
CA LYS A 146 -26.62 18.98 40.56
C LYS A 146 -26.45 19.95 39.36
N LYS A 147 -25.22 20.19 38.89
CA LYS A 147 -24.95 20.82 37.56
C LYS A 147 -23.54 20.62 36.95
N ARG A 148 -22.61 19.88 37.59
CA ARG A 148 -21.23 19.66 37.07
C ARG A 148 -21.06 18.42 36.15
N GLY A 149 -22.01 17.47 36.14
CA GLY A 149 -21.90 16.24 35.32
C GLY A 149 -21.87 16.46 33.81
N ALA A 150 -22.65 17.41 33.29
CA ALA A 150 -22.74 17.68 31.85
C ALA A 150 -21.50 18.38 31.26
N LYS A 151 -20.75 19.14 32.07
CA LYS A 151 -19.47 19.74 31.63
C LYS A 151 -18.33 18.72 31.67
N GLY A 152 -18.28 17.84 32.69
CA GLY A 152 -17.29 16.76 32.76
C GLY A 152 -17.38 15.80 31.57
N ALA A 153 -18.59 15.40 31.17
CA ALA A 153 -18.80 14.54 30.00
C ALA A 153 -18.31 15.20 28.70
N ARG A 154 -18.59 16.49 28.48
CA ARG A 154 -18.08 17.23 27.31
C ARG A 154 -16.55 17.38 27.36
N SER A 155 -15.98 17.62 28.53
CA SER A 155 -14.53 17.75 28.74
C SER A 155 -13.79 16.45 28.46
N ALA A 156 -14.33 15.31 28.90
CA ALA A 156 -13.78 13.98 28.63
C ALA A 156 -13.86 13.65 27.13
N VAL A 157 -14.99 13.96 26.46
CA VAL A 157 -15.14 13.79 25.01
C VAL A 157 -14.20 14.71 24.23
N THR A 158 -13.92 15.94 24.67
CA THR A 158 -12.89 16.78 24.02
C THR A 158 -11.47 16.34 24.30
N GLY A 159 -11.17 15.78 25.48
CA GLY A 159 -9.86 15.18 25.77
C GLY A 159 -9.56 13.94 24.92
N LEU A 160 -10.61 13.19 24.52
CA LEU A 160 -10.51 12.03 23.63
C LEU A 160 -10.46 12.39 22.13
N LEU A 161 -10.81 13.62 21.76
CA LEU A 161 -10.88 14.10 20.37
C LEU A 161 -9.70 15.00 19.95
N GLY A 162 -8.74 15.21 20.85
CA GLY A 162 -7.64 16.16 20.66
C GLY A 162 -8.09 17.61 20.84
N THR A 163 -7.24 18.43 21.45
CA THR A 163 -7.44 19.87 21.49
C THR A 163 -7.31 20.43 20.08
N ARG A 164 -8.44 20.80 19.47
CA ARG A 164 -8.54 21.46 18.17
C ARG A 164 -7.55 22.62 18.10
N THR A 165 -6.47 22.45 17.34
CA THR A 165 -5.66 23.56 16.85
C THR A 165 -6.56 24.51 16.08
N LYS A 166 -6.38 25.82 16.28
CA LYS A 166 -7.11 26.82 15.50
C LYS A 166 -6.49 26.85 14.10
N ASP A 167 -7.36 26.70 13.11
CA ASP A 167 -7.00 26.62 11.71
C ASP A 167 -7.29 28.01 11.11
N GLU A 168 -6.27 28.86 11.06
CA GLU A 168 -6.40 30.30 10.78
C GLU A 168 -7.07 30.59 9.43
N THR A 169 -6.87 29.69 8.47
CA THR A 169 -7.48 29.69 7.12
C THR A 169 -9.02 29.74 7.15
N ARG A 170 -9.64 29.30 8.25
CA ARG A 170 -11.11 29.12 8.38
C ARG A 170 -11.83 30.25 9.10
N GLU A 171 -11.12 31.31 9.48
CA GLU A 171 -11.69 32.43 10.26
C GLU A 171 -12.29 33.56 9.40
N GLY A 172 -12.18 33.48 8.06
CA GLY A 172 -12.78 34.44 7.15
C GLY A 172 -14.32 34.50 7.26
N TYR A 173 -14.87 35.70 7.49
CA TYR A 173 -16.34 35.91 7.56
C TYR A 173 -17.05 35.43 6.28
N LEU A 174 -16.43 35.66 5.12
CA LEU A 174 -16.92 35.18 3.82
C LEU A 174 -16.91 33.64 3.72
N TYR A 175 -15.88 32.98 4.25
CA TYR A 175 -15.82 31.51 4.32
C TYR A 175 -16.96 30.97 5.19
N LEU A 176 -17.20 31.54 6.37
CA LEU A 176 -18.28 31.10 7.26
C LEU A 176 -19.67 31.23 6.61
N LEU A 177 -19.89 32.28 5.82
CA LEU A 177 -21.15 32.57 5.14
C LEU A 177 -21.35 31.76 3.85
N LEU A 178 -20.32 31.62 3.01
CA LEU A 178 -20.42 30.91 1.72
C LEU A 178 -20.17 29.40 1.81
N LYS A 179 -19.49 28.90 2.85
CA LYS A 179 -19.18 27.46 3.00
C LYS A 179 -20.41 26.58 2.92
N TRP A 180 -21.48 26.91 3.65
CA TRP A 180 -22.68 26.07 3.71
C TRP A 180 -23.51 26.09 2.42
N PRO A 181 -23.80 27.25 1.81
CA PRO A 181 -24.41 27.30 0.47
C PRO A 181 -23.60 26.56 -0.60
N LEU A 182 -22.27 26.76 -0.62
CA LEU A 182 -21.39 26.13 -1.60
C LEU A 182 -21.29 24.61 -1.39
N LEU A 183 -21.14 24.15 -0.14
CA LEU A 183 -21.15 22.73 0.20
C LEU A 183 -22.48 22.06 -0.21
N TYR A 184 -23.61 22.71 0.05
CA TYR A 184 -24.92 22.20 -0.35
C TYR A 184 -25.07 22.13 -1.87
N PHE A 185 -24.66 23.17 -2.59
CA PHE A 185 -24.65 23.18 -4.06
C PHE A 185 -23.81 22.03 -4.63
N VAL A 186 -22.56 21.87 -4.17
CA VAL A 186 -21.68 20.82 -4.68
C VAL A 186 -22.20 19.42 -4.28
N PHE A 187 -22.75 19.24 -3.08
CA PHE A 187 -23.33 17.96 -2.67
C PHE A 187 -24.57 17.60 -3.51
N LEU A 188 -25.43 18.57 -3.82
CA LEU A 188 -26.59 18.39 -4.70
C LEU A 188 -26.14 18.03 -6.12
N TRP A 189 -25.13 18.71 -6.66
CA TRP A 189 -24.55 18.41 -7.97
C TRP A 189 -23.93 17.02 -8.00
N LEU A 190 -23.09 16.67 -7.02
CA LEU A 190 -22.48 15.35 -6.88
C LEU A 190 -23.53 14.24 -6.76
N THR A 191 -24.65 14.50 -6.08
CA THR A 191 -25.79 13.58 -5.99
C THR A 191 -26.44 13.39 -7.37
N GLY A 192 -26.68 14.47 -8.11
CA GLY A 192 -27.18 14.41 -9.50
C GLY A 192 -26.26 13.62 -10.43
N LEU A 193 -24.95 13.89 -10.40
CA LEU A 193 -23.93 13.13 -11.13
C LEU A 193 -23.95 11.64 -10.74
N SER A 194 -24.07 11.34 -9.44
CA SER A 194 -24.13 9.96 -8.93
C SER A 194 -25.36 9.20 -9.46
N VAL A 195 -26.53 9.86 -9.50
CA VAL A 195 -27.76 9.27 -10.06
C VAL A 195 -27.64 9.05 -11.56
N ALA A 196 -27.08 10.01 -12.30
CA ALA A 196 -26.78 9.85 -13.73
C ALA A 196 -25.79 8.70 -13.98
N TYR A 197 -24.72 8.62 -13.17
CA TYR A 197 -23.72 7.56 -13.22
C TYR A 197 -24.35 6.18 -13.00
N LEU A 198 -25.10 5.99 -11.92
CA LEU A 198 -25.79 4.73 -11.63
C LEU A 198 -26.80 4.37 -12.73
N SER A 199 -27.49 5.35 -13.31
CA SER A 199 -28.42 5.15 -14.43
C SER A 199 -27.71 4.65 -15.71
N THR A 200 -26.58 5.25 -16.09
CA THR A 200 -25.77 4.76 -17.23
C THR A 200 -25.21 3.35 -16.97
N ARG A 201 -24.78 3.06 -15.75
CA ARG A 201 -24.28 1.74 -15.34
C ARG A 201 -25.38 0.68 -15.35
N TRP A 202 -26.59 1.03 -14.94
CA TRP A 202 -27.77 0.17 -15.00
C TRP A 202 -28.17 -0.13 -16.45
N TYR A 203 -28.21 0.89 -17.33
CA TYR A 203 -28.45 0.70 -18.76
C TYR A 203 -27.44 -0.29 -19.39
N ILE A 204 -26.14 -0.11 -19.13
CA ILE A 204 -25.10 -1.01 -19.66
C ILE A 204 -25.30 -2.45 -19.13
N TRP A 205 -25.69 -2.61 -17.86
CA TRP A 205 -25.97 -3.91 -17.27
C TRP A 205 -27.20 -4.59 -17.90
N VAL A 206 -28.31 -3.86 -18.08
CA VAL A 206 -29.52 -4.34 -18.78
C VAL A 206 -29.17 -4.74 -20.21
N TYR A 207 -28.48 -3.88 -20.96
CA TYR A 207 -28.06 -4.16 -22.33
C TYR A 207 -27.19 -5.41 -22.43
N GLU A 208 -26.17 -5.54 -21.57
CA GLU A 208 -25.34 -6.75 -21.55
C GLU A 208 -26.14 -8.00 -21.20
N HIS A 209 -26.96 -7.95 -20.16
CA HIS A 209 -27.76 -9.09 -19.70
C HIS A 209 -28.71 -9.58 -20.79
N PHE A 210 -29.51 -8.68 -21.36
CA PHE A 210 -30.51 -9.05 -22.35
C PHE A 210 -29.93 -9.34 -23.73
N PHE A 211 -28.89 -8.66 -24.22
CA PHE A 211 -28.41 -8.84 -25.60
C PHE A 211 -27.13 -9.67 -25.72
N THR A 212 -26.22 -9.62 -24.74
CA THR A 212 -24.89 -10.24 -24.91
C THR A 212 -24.74 -11.63 -24.28
N TRP A 213 -25.59 -11.99 -23.31
CA TRP A 213 -25.49 -13.22 -22.51
C TRP A 213 -26.65 -14.20 -22.74
N ARG A 214 -26.94 -14.55 -24.00
CA ARG A 214 -27.93 -15.59 -24.37
C ARG A 214 -27.28 -16.90 -24.82
N GLY A 215 -28.04 -18.00 -24.71
CA GLY A 215 -27.73 -19.31 -25.30
C GLY A 215 -26.39 -19.89 -24.88
N GLN A 216 -25.67 -20.47 -25.85
CA GLN A 216 -24.41 -21.20 -25.64
C GLN A 216 -23.33 -20.37 -24.91
N ARG A 217 -23.23 -19.06 -25.19
CA ARG A 217 -22.26 -18.18 -24.51
C ARG A 217 -22.47 -18.12 -23.01
N GLN A 218 -23.74 -18.08 -22.57
CA GLN A 218 -24.07 -18.03 -21.14
C GLN A 218 -23.83 -19.40 -20.48
N ARG A 219 -24.15 -20.51 -21.16
CA ARG A 219 -23.83 -21.86 -20.68
C ARG A 219 -22.33 -22.05 -20.47
N LEU A 220 -21.49 -21.69 -21.45
CA LEU A 220 -20.02 -21.76 -21.32
C LEU A 220 -19.49 -20.88 -20.19
N ARG A 221 -20.06 -19.68 -20.01
CA ARG A 221 -19.71 -18.79 -18.89
C ARG A 221 -20.11 -19.35 -17.53
N GLN A 222 -21.27 -20.01 -17.45
CA GLN A 222 -21.73 -20.69 -16.23
C GLN A 222 -20.82 -21.88 -15.91
N ASN A 223 -20.51 -22.74 -16.89
CA ASN A 223 -19.55 -23.83 -16.74
C ASN A 223 -18.22 -23.33 -16.15
N MET A 224 -17.65 -22.26 -16.74
CA MET A 224 -16.42 -21.63 -16.24
C MET A 224 -16.52 -21.17 -14.78
N ARG A 225 -17.66 -20.58 -14.36
CA ARG A 225 -17.88 -20.14 -12.96
C ARG A 225 -18.14 -21.27 -11.96
N MET A 226 -18.61 -22.43 -12.43
CA MET A 226 -18.88 -23.60 -11.57
C MET A 226 -17.61 -24.41 -11.26
N THR A 227 -16.52 -24.20 -12.00
CA THR A 227 -15.22 -24.84 -11.70
C THR A 227 -14.65 -24.38 -10.37
N SER A 228 -14.12 -25.30 -9.55
CA SER A 228 -13.42 -24.99 -8.29
C SER A 228 -11.91 -24.86 -8.45
N ASN A 229 -11.32 -25.59 -9.41
CA ASN A 229 -9.88 -25.65 -9.65
C ASN A 229 -9.43 -24.77 -10.83
N TYR A 230 -8.21 -24.24 -10.74
CA TYR A 230 -7.64 -23.42 -11.81
C TYR A 230 -7.44 -24.19 -13.14
N LYS A 231 -7.09 -25.48 -13.09
CA LYS A 231 -6.89 -26.32 -14.28
C LYS A 231 -8.19 -26.43 -15.10
N ASP A 232 -9.28 -26.74 -14.42
CA ASP A 232 -10.61 -26.91 -15.01
C ASP A 232 -11.15 -25.56 -15.50
N TRP A 233 -10.96 -24.50 -14.71
CA TRP A 233 -11.26 -23.12 -15.09
C TRP A 233 -10.54 -22.72 -16.38
N ALA A 234 -9.24 -23.01 -16.49
CA ALA A 234 -8.44 -22.73 -17.68
C ALA A 234 -8.89 -23.56 -18.91
N GLY A 235 -9.41 -24.78 -18.70
CA GLY A 235 -10.06 -25.57 -19.73
C GLY A 235 -11.32 -24.89 -20.27
N ALA A 236 -12.26 -24.56 -19.38
CA ALA A 236 -13.51 -23.87 -19.73
C ALA A 236 -13.27 -22.47 -20.35
N ALA A 237 -12.27 -21.73 -19.87
CA ALA A 237 -11.88 -20.44 -20.43
C ALA A 237 -11.34 -20.56 -21.86
N LYS A 238 -10.56 -21.61 -22.18
CA LYS A 238 -10.09 -21.91 -23.55
C LYS A 238 -11.24 -22.31 -24.48
N GLU A 239 -12.23 -23.04 -23.99
CA GLU A 239 -13.45 -23.38 -24.74
C GLU A 239 -14.25 -22.12 -25.08
N LEU A 240 -14.45 -21.23 -24.11
CA LEU A 240 -15.11 -19.94 -24.30
C LEU A 240 -14.35 -19.02 -25.27
N ASP A 241 -13.01 -18.94 -25.16
CA ASP A 241 -12.15 -18.22 -26.11
C ASP A 241 -12.27 -18.79 -27.54
N ARG A 242 -12.35 -20.12 -27.68
CA ARG A 242 -12.52 -20.79 -28.99
C ARG A 242 -13.88 -20.43 -29.59
N TYR A 243 -14.97 -20.50 -28.81
CA TYR A 243 -16.31 -20.13 -29.25
C TYR A 243 -16.42 -18.66 -29.67
N LEU A 244 -15.71 -17.75 -29.00
CA LEU A 244 -15.70 -16.32 -29.33
C LEU A 244 -14.80 -15.97 -30.54
N GLY A 245 -14.00 -16.91 -31.03
CA GLY A 245 -13.04 -16.69 -32.12
C GLY A 245 -11.75 -15.98 -31.70
N SER A 246 -11.45 -15.96 -30.39
CA SER A 246 -10.30 -15.22 -29.83
C SER A 246 -8.93 -15.80 -30.20
N GLN A 247 -8.86 -17.01 -30.80
CA GLN A 247 -7.60 -17.64 -31.21
C GLN A 247 -6.92 -16.87 -32.36
N ALA A 248 -7.67 -16.44 -33.37
CA ALA A 248 -7.14 -15.65 -34.48
C ALA A 248 -6.49 -14.33 -34.01
N TRP A 249 -6.94 -13.76 -32.88
CA TRP A 249 -6.30 -12.60 -32.26
C TRP A 249 -4.97 -12.93 -31.57
N LYS A 250 -4.81 -14.15 -31.02
CA LYS A 250 -3.55 -14.63 -30.40
C LYS A 250 -2.49 -14.97 -31.45
N GLU A 251 -2.92 -15.46 -32.61
CA GLU A 251 -2.08 -15.76 -33.79
C GLU A 251 -1.62 -14.51 -34.53
N SER A 252 -2.50 -13.51 -34.68
CA SER A 252 -2.12 -12.19 -35.17
C SER A 252 -1.11 -11.56 -34.22
N ASN A 253 0.06 -11.15 -34.73
CA ASN A 253 1.09 -10.54 -33.89
C ASN A 253 0.77 -9.07 -33.56
N ASP A 254 0.25 -8.29 -34.51
CA ASP A 254 0.20 -6.83 -34.38
C ASP A 254 -0.91 -6.34 -33.43
N PHE A 255 -0.61 -5.29 -32.66
CA PHE A 255 -1.54 -4.68 -31.70
C PHE A 255 -1.05 -3.29 -31.28
N ALA A 256 -1.95 -2.34 -31.02
CA ALA A 256 -1.60 -0.94 -30.78
C ALA A 256 -0.95 -0.63 -29.41
N TYR A 257 -0.79 -1.62 -28.53
CA TYR A 257 -0.37 -1.41 -27.13
C TYR A 257 0.96 -2.08 -26.75
N TYR A 258 1.69 -2.59 -27.74
CA TYR A 258 3.07 -3.07 -27.66
C TYR A 258 3.70 -3.04 -29.06
N ASP A 259 5.02 -2.89 -29.20
CA ASP A 259 5.66 -2.98 -30.52
C ASP A 259 6.01 -4.45 -30.88
N SER A 260 5.14 -5.05 -31.69
CA SER A 260 5.25 -6.41 -32.20
C SER A 260 6.46 -6.63 -33.11
N LYS A 261 7.00 -5.59 -33.76
CA LYS A 261 8.13 -5.71 -34.68
C LYS A 261 9.44 -5.86 -33.90
N THR A 262 9.67 -5.00 -32.91
CA THR A 262 10.85 -5.08 -32.05
C THR A 262 10.84 -6.37 -31.22
N VAL A 263 9.71 -6.74 -30.60
CA VAL A 263 9.61 -8.01 -29.84
C VAL A 263 9.93 -9.23 -30.72
N ARG A 264 9.46 -9.26 -31.98
CA ARG A 264 9.80 -10.35 -32.91
C ARG A 264 11.29 -10.38 -33.27
N ARG A 265 11.87 -9.24 -33.63
CA ARG A 265 13.30 -9.12 -33.99
C ARG A 265 14.20 -9.60 -32.84
N VAL A 266 13.90 -9.14 -31.62
CA VAL A 266 14.64 -9.49 -30.41
C VAL A 266 14.48 -10.99 -30.09
N TRP A 267 13.26 -11.53 -30.20
CA TRP A 267 13.01 -12.96 -30.00
C TRP A 267 13.81 -13.84 -31.00
N ASP A 268 13.81 -13.47 -32.28
CA ASP A 268 14.57 -14.17 -33.32
C ASP A 268 16.08 -14.06 -33.10
N GLN A 269 16.60 -12.91 -32.63
CA GLN A 269 18.01 -12.76 -32.27
C GLN A 269 18.38 -13.62 -31.05
N MET A 270 17.63 -13.49 -29.95
CA MET A 270 17.86 -14.24 -28.70
C MET A 270 17.87 -15.76 -28.91
N LYS A 271 16.95 -16.26 -29.75
CA LYS A 271 16.90 -17.67 -30.13
C LYS A 271 18.14 -18.11 -30.93
N LYS A 272 18.65 -17.25 -31.83
CA LYS A 272 19.87 -17.54 -32.62
C LYS A 272 21.13 -17.48 -31.77
N THR A 273 21.27 -16.48 -30.90
CA THR A 273 22.44 -16.32 -30.03
C THR A 273 22.53 -17.42 -28.98
N ARG A 274 21.41 -17.77 -28.33
CA ARG A 274 21.35 -18.94 -27.44
C ARG A 274 21.74 -20.23 -28.16
N ALA A 275 21.22 -20.49 -29.36
CA ALA A 275 21.56 -21.70 -30.10
C ALA A 275 23.06 -21.76 -30.50
N LYS A 276 23.68 -20.62 -30.85
CA LYS A 276 25.14 -20.53 -31.08
C LYS A 276 25.92 -20.82 -29.78
N ALA A 277 25.55 -20.19 -28.67
CA ALA A 277 26.22 -20.35 -27.39
C ALA A 277 26.13 -21.80 -26.87
N GLU A 278 24.98 -22.45 -27.03
CA GLU A 278 24.78 -23.88 -26.72
C GLU A 278 25.68 -24.79 -27.58
N MET A 279 25.90 -24.46 -28.86
CA MET A 279 26.83 -25.20 -29.74
C MET A 279 28.29 -24.98 -29.35
N GLN A 280 28.67 -23.77 -28.93
CA GLN A 280 30.00 -23.48 -28.38
C GLN A 280 30.22 -24.26 -27.06
N GLU A 281 29.24 -24.34 -26.16
CA GLU A 281 29.38 -25.07 -24.89
C GLU A 281 29.45 -26.58 -25.10
N ALA A 282 28.78 -27.10 -26.12
CA ALA A 282 28.87 -28.49 -26.55
C ALA A 282 30.19 -28.82 -27.30
N GLY A 283 31.10 -27.87 -27.47
CA GLY A 283 32.37 -28.04 -28.20
C GLY A 283 32.19 -28.27 -29.71
N ARG A 284 31.04 -27.88 -30.29
CA ARG A 284 30.66 -28.15 -31.69
C ARG A 284 30.93 -26.99 -32.65
N ALA A 285 31.36 -25.84 -32.14
CA ALA A 285 31.65 -24.66 -32.94
C ALA A 285 32.88 -23.92 -32.40
N TYR A 286 33.90 -23.75 -33.25
CA TYR A 286 35.02 -22.84 -33.05
C TYR A 286 34.68 -21.52 -33.76
N ASN A 287 34.32 -20.49 -33.00
CA ASN A 287 34.16 -19.11 -33.45
C ASN A 287 34.82 -18.19 -32.40
N GLU A 288 35.46 -17.11 -32.84
CA GLU A 288 36.19 -16.18 -31.96
C GLU A 288 35.27 -15.27 -31.13
N GLU A 289 34.03 -15.01 -31.59
CA GLU A 289 33.03 -14.24 -30.83
C GLU A 289 32.36 -15.10 -29.74
N ASN A 290 32.40 -14.64 -28.50
CA ASN A 290 31.80 -15.30 -27.34
C ASN A 290 30.26 -15.11 -27.35
N ALA A 291 29.50 -16.02 -27.97
CA ALA A 291 28.08 -15.82 -28.20
C ALA A 291 27.24 -15.77 -26.90
N ALA A 292 27.77 -16.29 -25.79
CA ALA A 292 27.16 -16.12 -24.47
C ALA A 292 27.24 -14.66 -23.96
N GLU A 293 28.25 -13.89 -24.36
CA GLU A 293 28.33 -12.46 -24.04
C GLU A 293 27.35 -11.63 -24.89
N GLU A 294 27.14 -11.98 -26.17
CA GLU A 294 26.07 -11.38 -26.99
C GLU A 294 24.69 -11.69 -26.37
N LEU A 295 24.48 -12.93 -25.91
CA LEU A 295 23.24 -13.31 -25.21
C LEU A 295 23.08 -12.55 -23.87
N LYS A 296 24.15 -12.38 -23.10
CA LYS A 296 24.16 -11.60 -21.86
C LYS A 296 23.72 -10.15 -22.10
N THR A 297 24.34 -9.45 -23.04
CA THR A 297 24.04 -8.03 -23.33
C THR A 297 22.62 -7.87 -23.88
N LEU A 298 22.17 -8.78 -24.74
CA LEU A 298 20.79 -8.80 -25.23
C LEU A 298 19.77 -9.01 -24.09
N ILE A 299 20.03 -9.95 -23.18
CA ILE A 299 19.16 -10.21 -22.03
C ILE A 299 19.11 -9.01 -21.07
N GLU A 300 20.25 -8.36 -20.82
CA GLU A 300 20.33 -7.13 -20.00
C GLU A 300 19.54 -5.96 -20.62
N ALA A 301 19.53 -5.84 -21.95
CA ALA A 301 18.71 -4.86 -22.66
C ALA A 301 17.20 -5.17 -22.60
N CYS A 302 16.83 -6.46 -22.59
CA CYS A 302 15.44 -6.93 -22.72
C CYS A 302 14.70 -7.12 -21.40
N VAL A 303 15.38 -7.52 -20.33
CA VAL A 303 14.74 -7.81 -19.03
C VAL A 303 14.62 -6.54 -18.21
N LYS A 304 13.71 -5.67 -18.65
CA LYS A 304 13.35 -4.38 -18.04
C LYS A 304 11.86 -4.35 -17.73
N ASN A 305 11.46 -3.54 -16.74
CA ASN A 305 10.05 -3.33 -16.41
C ASN A 305 9.24 -2.91 -17.65
N ASN A 306 8.17 -3.64 -17.97
CA ASN A 306 7.30 -3.43 -19.13
C ASN A 306 8.03 -3.22 -20.49
N PHE A 307 9.11 -3.97 -20.74
CA PHE A 307 9.87 -3.91 -22.00
C PHE A 307 8.96 -3.89 -23.23
N VAL A 308 9.02 -2.82 -24.01
CA VAL A 308 8.30 -2.65 -25.30
C VAL A 308 6.76 -2.81 -25.18
N GLY A 309 6.21 -2.69 -23.96
CA GLY A 309 4.77 -2.81 -23.69
C GLY A 309 4.23 -4.22 -23.49
N ILE A 310 5.08 -5.25 -23.37
CA ILE A 310 4.65 -6.66 -23.23
C ILE A 310 3.83 -6.94 -21.96
N GLU A 311 3.98 -6.10 -20.92
CA GLU A 311 3.26 -6.22 -19.64
C GLU A 311 2.02 -5.30 -19.60
N ASN A 312 1.60 -4.75 -20.74
CA ASN A 312 0.39 -3.96 -20.80
C ASN A 312 -0.85 -4.83 -20.54
N ALA A 313 -1.62 -4.52 -19.48
CA ALA A 313 -2.82 -5.24 -19.10
C ALA A 313 -3.89 -5.35 -20.22
N ARG A 314 -3.82 -4.47 -21.25
CA ARG A 314 -4.68 -4.52 -22.46
C ARG A 314 -4.38 -5.69 -23.39
N LEU A 315 -3.17 -6.27 -23.35
CA LEU A 315 -2.86 -7.52 -24.08
C LEU A 315 -3.64 -8.68 -23.47
N TYR A 316 -3.60 -8.81 -22.15
CA TYR A 316 -4.37 -9.83 -21.44
C TYR A 316 -5.87 -9.53 -21.42
N SER A 317 -6.33 -8.33 -21.84
CA SER A 317 -7.76 -7.93 -21.85
C SER A 317 -8.60 -8.43 -23.03
N GLN A 318 -8.00 -9.12 -24.01
CA GLN A 318 -8.71 -9.55 -25.22
C GLN A 318 -9.21 -11.01 -25.16
N THR A 319 -8.77 -11.79 -24.18
CA THR A 319 -9.03 -13.23 -24.08
C THR A 319 -9.24 -13.64 -22.63
N TYR A 320 -10.04 -14.67 -22.34
CA TYR A 320 -10.23 -15.15 -20.97
C TYR A 320 -8.97 -15.83 -20.42
N TYR A 321 -8.23 -16.56 -21.26
CA TYR A 321 -6.99 -17.23 -20.85
C TYR A 321 -5.81 -16.89 -21.77
N GLY A 322 -4.81 -16.23 -21.21
CA GLY A 322 -3.52 -15.97 -21.86
C GLY A 322 -3.38 -14.60 -22.53
N THR A 323 -2.46 -14.53 -23.48
CA THR A 323 -2.07 -13.33 -24.25
C THR A 323 -1.72 -13.75 -25.68
N LYS A 324 -1.11 -12.86 -26.48
CA LYS A 324 -0.63 -13.18 -27.84
C LYS A 324 0.48 -14.22 -27.82
N ASN A 325 0.52 -15.06 -28.87
CA ASN A 325 1.50 -16.12 -29.01
C ASN A 325 2.93 -15.58 -29.06
N LEU A 326 3.17 -14.45 -29.76
CA LEU A 326 4.48 -13.79 -29.79
C LEU A 326 4.98 -13.37 -28.40
N VAL A 327 4.11 -12.78 -27.58
CA VAL A 327 4.46 -12.35 -26.21
C VAL A 327 4.77 -13.56 -25.33
N GLN A 328 3.99 -14.63 -25.45
CA GLN A 328 4.26 -15.88 -24.73
C GLN A 328 5.59 -16.52 -25.16
N ASN A 329 5.84 -16.62 -26.46
CA ASN A 329 7.08 -17.17 -27.02
C ASN A 329 8.32 -16.38 -26.59
N PHE A 330 8.21 -15.05 -26.51
CA PHE A 330 9.27 -14.16 -26.03
C PHE A 330 9.60 -14.42 -24.55
N ILE A 331 8.59 -14.49 -23.68
CA ILE A 331 8.75 -14.79 -22.25
C ILE A 331 9.34 -16.19 -22.03
N ASP A 332 8.92 -17.17 -22.82
CA ASP A 332 9.44 -18.55 -22.74
C ASP A 332 10.86 -18.67 -23.33
N GLU A 333 11.30 -17.76 -24.21
CA GLU A 333 12.69 -17.70 -24.68
C GLU A 333 13.61 -16.95 -23.70
N ILE A 334 13.13 -15.90 -23.02
CA ILE A 334 13.82 -15.27 -21.89
C ILE A 334 14.09 -16.30 -20.79
N GLU A 335 13.11 -17.13 -20.42
CA GLU A 335 13.31 -18.21 -19.45
C GLU A 335 14.48 -19.11 -19.83
N LYS A 336 14.50 -19.63 -21.07
CA LYS A 336 15.54 -20.56 -21.54
C LYS A 336 16.90 -19.89 -21.55
N SER A 337 16.96 -18.64 -21.99
CA SER A 337 18.19 -17.85 -22.07
C SER A 337 18.75 -17.55 -20.68
N LEU A 338 17.90 -17.17 -19.71
CA LEU A 338 18.31 -17.02 -18.31
C LEU A 338 18.80 -18.34 -17.70
N LYS A 339 18.08 -19.45 -17.93
CA LYS A 339 18.49 -20.79 -17.47
C LYS A 339 19.84 -21.22 -18.04
N PHE A 340 20.08 -20.95 -19.33
CA PHE A 340 21.37 -21.17 -19.97
C PHE A 340 22.47 -20.32 -19.31
N LEU A 341 22.29 -18.99 -19.23
CA LEU A 341 23.26 -18.07 -18.61
C LEU A 341 23.58 -18.41 -17.13
N LEU A 342 22.64 -19.02 -16.40
CA LEU A 342 22.91 -19.61 -15.07
C LEU A 342 23.89 -20.78 -15.16
N SER A 343 23.59 -21.79 -15.98
CA SER A 343 24.38 -23.03 -16.07
C SER A 343 25.73 -22.89 -16.78
N THR A 344 25.85 -21.95 -17.72
CA THR A 344 26.95 -21.90 -18.69
C THR A 344 28.31 -21.57 -18.08
N LYS A 345 29.36 -22.29 -18.48
CA LYS A 345 30.74 -22.08 -18.01
C LYS A 345 31.54 -21.06 -18.82
N GLN A 346 30.99 -20.57 -19.94
CA GLN A 346 31.63 -19.57 -20.82
C GLN A 346 31.68 -18.16 -20.22
N ILE A 347 30.87 -17.87 -19.20
CA ILE A 347 30.83 -16.56 -18.53
C ILE A 347 31.32 -16.73 -17.10
N ASP A 348 32.26 -15.88 -16.70
CA ASP A 348 32.75 -15.85 -15.32
C ASP A 348 31.66 -15.51 -14.29
N THR A 349 31.85 -16.03 -13.08
CA THR A 349 30.97 -15.86 -11.93
C THR A 349 30.72 -14.40 -11.53
N GLU A 350 31.71 -13.51 -11.64
CA GLU A 350 31.55 -12.08 -11.36
C GLU A 350 30.74 -11.39 -12.45
N ALA A 351 31.00 -11.72 -13.72
CA ALA A 351 30.23 -11.22 -14.85
C ALA A 351 28.75 -11.64 -14.78
N LYS A 352 28.45 -12.86 -14.29
CA LYS A 352 27.08 -13.30 -13.95
C LYS A 352 26.50 -12.53 -12.77
N ARG A 353 27.26 -12.33 -11.68
CA ARG A 353 26.80 -11.57 -10.51
C ARG A 353 26.39 -10.15 -10.88
N THR A 354 27.18 -9.46 -11.70
CA THR A 354 26.87 -8.11 -12.21
C THR A 354 25.60 -8.13 -13.07
N LEU A 355 25.47 -9.09 -13.99
CA LEU A 355 24.25 -9.28 -14.79
C LEU A 355 23.00 -9.43 -13.90
N PHE A 356 22.99 -10.35 -12.94
CA PHE A 356 21.83 -10.55 -12.07
C PHE A 356 21.56 -9.36 -11.15
N LYS A 357 22.59 -8.63 -10.71
CA LYS A 357 22.42 -7.35 -9.98
C LYS A 357 21.69 -6.31 -10.85
N HIS A 358 22.14 -6.10 -12.08
CA HIS A 358 21.55 -5.12 -13.01
C HIS A 358 20.12 -5.51 -13.42
N ILE A 359 19.89 -6.78 -13.76
CA ILE A 359 18.54 -7.26 -14.12
C ILE A 359 17.59 -7.17 -12.91
N THR A 360 18.04 -7.46 -11.69
CA THR A 360 17.20 -7.28 -10.48
C THR A 360 16.77 -5.82 -10.31
N ALA A 361 17.68 -4.87 -10.53
CA ALA A 361 17.37 -3.45 -10.47
C ALA A 361 16.38 -3.02 -11.57
N ASN A 362 16.64 -3.40 -12.82
CA ASN A 362 15.86 -3.00 -13.99
C ASN A 362 14.48 -3.66 -14.10
N TYR A 363 14.34 -4.91 -13.66
CA TYR A 363 13.08 -5.64 -13.70
C TYR A 363 12.21 -5.22 -12.50
N GLY A 364 12.78 -5.21 -11.30
CA GLY A 364 12.07 -4.97 -10.04
C GLY A 364 11.16 -6.12 -9.60
N ARG A 365 10.67 -6.03 -8.37
CA ARG A 365 9.90 -7.07 -7.67
C ARG A 365 8.39 -6.92 -7.85
N THR A 366 7.69 -8.03 -7.61
CA THR A 366 6.23 -8.10 -7.56
C THR A 366 5.73 -8.04 -6.11
N ALA A 367 4.69 -7.24 -5.86
CA ALA A 367 4.00 -7.20 -4.56
C ALA A 367 2.51 -7.55 -4.67
N LEU A 368 2.00 -8.27 -3.65
CA LEU A 368 0.58 -8.47 -3.41
C LEU A 368 0.07 -7.40 -2.43
N CYS A 369 -0.90 -6.59 -2.84
CA CYS A 369 -1.50 -5.55 -2.02
C CYS A 369 -2.93 -5.92 -1.63
N LEU A 370 -3.20 -6.06 -0.33
CA LEU A 370 -4.50 -6.36 0.24
C LEU A 370 -5.11 -5.09 0.85
N SER A 371 -6.11 -4.54 0.16
CA SER A 371 -6.82 -3.31 0.55
C SER A 371 -7.70 -3.49 1.80
N GLY A 372 -8.07 -2.38 2.44
CA GLY A 372 -9.14 -2.35 3.42
C GLY A 372 -10.52 -2.75 2.85
N GLY A 373 -11.51 -2.84 3.76
CA GLY A 373 -12.90 -3.13 3.39
C GLY A 373 -13.79 -3.78 4.45
N ALA A 374 -13.40 -3.75 5.74
CA ALA A 374 -14.11 -4.43 6.83
C ALA A 374 -14.39 -5.92 6.49
N GLY A 375 -15.63 -6.40 6.64
CA GLY A 375 -16.00 -7.79 6.33
C GLY A 375 -15.74 -8.22 4.88
N PHE A 376 -15.57 -7.30 3.93
CA PHE A 376 -15.18 -7.65 2.55
C PHE A 376 -13.72 -8.13 2.45
N ALA A 377 -12.88 -7.90 3.47
CA ALA A 377 -11.50 -8.42 3.53
C ALA A 377 -11.43 -9.95 3.43
N TYR A 378 -12.46 -10.68 3.86
CA TYR A 378 -12.48 -12.15 3.77
C TYR A 378 -12.52 -12.68 2.32
N TYR A 379 -12.85 -11.84 1.32
CA TYR A 379 -12.65 -12.21 -0.09
C TYR A 379 -11.16 -12.37 -0.46
N HIS A 380 -10.23 -11.71 0.25
CA HIS A 380 -8.79 -11.90 0.04
C HIS A 380 -8.33 -13.33 0.34
N ILE A 381 -9.01 -14.04 1.24
CA ILE A 381 -8.72 -15.46 1.56
C ILE A 381 -8.82 -16.29 0.27
N GLY A 382 -9.83 -16.04 -0.57
CA GLY A 382 -9.97 -16.68 -1.88
C GLY A 382 -8.91 -16.29 -2.90
N VAL A 383 -8.51 -15.01 -2.93
CA VAL A 383 -7.45 -14.52 -3.82
C VAL A 383 -6.09 -15.12 -3.45
N VAL A 384 -5.73 -15.07 -2.16
CA VAL A 384 -4.53 -15.70 -1.61
C VAL A 384 -4.55 -17.19 -1.86
N ARG A 385 -5.67 -17.88 -1.59
CA ARG A 385 -5.79 -19.33 -1.84
C ARG A 385 -5.55 -19.68 -3.30
N ALA A 386 -6.09 -18.91 -4.26
CA ALA A 386 -5.81 -19.11 -5.68
C ALA A 386 -4.34 -18.86 -6.07
N LEU A 387 -3.65 -17.93 -5.40
CA LEU A 387 -2.21 -17.70 -5.59
C LEU A 387 -1.37 -18.84 -4.98
N VAL A 388 -1.71 -19.33 -3.79
CA VAL A 388 -1.01 -20.44 -3.13
C VAL A 388 -1.25 -21.78 -3.84
N ASP A 389 -2.50 -22.07 -4.25
CA ASP A 389 -2.88 -23.27 -5.02
C ASP A 389 -2.13 -23.35 -6.38
N ALA A 390 -1.75 -22.21 -6.94
CA ALA A 390 -1.03 -22.11 -8.22
C ALA A 390 0.50 -21.94 -8.08
N ASP A 391 1.03 -21.84 -6.85
CA ASP A 391 2.40 -21.39 -6.54
C ASP A 391 2.78 -20.06 -7.24
N LEU A 392 1.93 -19.05 -7.06
CA LEU A 392 2.05 -17.70 -7.62
C LEU A 392 1.93 -16.60 -6.54
N LEU A 393 2.12 -16.94 -5.27
CA LEU A 393 2.18 -15.95 -4.19
C LEU A 393 3.51 -15.17 -4.28
N PRO A 394 3.50 -13.81 -4.34
CA PRO A 394 4.72 -13.01 -4.31
C PRO A 394 5.36 -12.95 -2.91
N ASP A 395 6.66 -12.70 -2.86
CA ASP A 395 7.41 -12.58 -1.60
C ASP A 395 7.11 -11.26 -0.85
N VAL A 396 6.76 -10.18 -1.57
CA VAL A 396 6.36 -8.90 -0.98
C VAL A 396 4.85 -8.84 -0.81
N ILE A 397 4.40 -8.65 0.43
CA ILE A 397 2.99 -8.57 0.80
C ILE A 397 2.76 -7.27 1.55
N THR A 398 1.78 -6.48 1.13
CA THR A 398 1.28 -5.32 1.89
C THR A 398 -0.18 -5.52 2.24
N GLY A 399 -0.58 -5.05 3.42
CA GLY A 399 -1.97 -5.01 3.82
C GLY A 399 -2.32 -3.73 4.59
N THR A 400 -3.56 -3.29 4.43
CA THR A 400 -4.12 -2.14 5.15
C THR A 400 -5.44 -2.55 5.80
N SER A 401 -5.69 -2.13 7.05
CA SER A 401 -6.96 -2.42 7.74
C SER A 401 -7.27 -3.93 7.77
N GLY A 402 -8.49 -4.35 7.40
CA GLY A 402 -8.83 -5.77 7.24
C GLY A 402 -7.90 -6.56 6.29
N GLY A 403 -7.29 -5.90 5.31
CA GLY A 403 -6.26 -6.48 4.45
C GLY A 403 -4.94 -6.76 5.20
N ALA A 404 -4.60 -5.97 6.22
CA ALA A 404 -3.43 -6.19 7.08
C ALA A 404 -3.58 -7.47 7.93
N LEU A 405 -4.81 -7.78 8.40
CA LEU A 405 -5.10 -9.02 9.12
C LEU A 405 -4.80 -10.26 8.26
N ILE A 406 -5.25 -10.25 7.00
CA ILE A 406 -5.00 -11.34 6.05
C ILE A 406 -3.52 -11.37 5.63
N ALA A 407 -2.88 -10.20 5.42
CA ALA A 407 -1.45 -10.13 5.12
C ALA A 407 -0.60 -10.72 6.26
N GLY A 408 -0.95 -10.44 7.52
CA GLY A 408 -0.34 -11.05 8.71
C GLY A 408 -0.50 -12.57 8.72
N LEU A 409 -1.70 -13.10 8.47
CA LEU A 409 -1.92 -14.55 8.36
C LEU A 409 -0.99 -15.19 7.32
N VAL A 410 -0.82 -14.54 6.16
CA VAL A 410 -0.02 -15.05 5.05
C VAL A 410 1.48 -14.90 5.27
N ALA A 411 1.95 -13.83 5.90
CA ALA A 411 3.38 -13.63 6.14
C ALA A 411 3.93 -14.45 7.33
N THR A 412 3.06 -14.85 8.26
CA THR A 412 3.46 -15.60 9.47
C THR A 412 3.49 -17.12 9.29
N ARG A 413 3.01 -17.65 8.15
CA ARG A 413 2.80 -19.09 7.90
C ARG A 413 3.34 -19.55 6.55
N THR A 414 3.75 -20.81 6.45
CA THR A 414 4.29 -21.40 5.20
C THR A 414 3.19 -21.66 4.16
N ASN A 415 3.55 -21.94 2.90
CA ASN A 415 2.56 -22.28 1.86
C ASN A 415 1.71 -23.51 2.21
N GLU A 416 2.28 -24.52 2.85
CA GLU A 416 1.53 -25.74 3.20
C GLU A 416 0.61 -25.52 4.40
N GLU A 417 1.05 -24.78 5.44
CA GLU A 417 0.20 -24.32 6.54
C GLU A 417 -1.00 -23.50 6.02
N LEU A 418 -0.77 -22.64 5.01
CA LEU A 418 -1.84 -21.83 4.40
C LEU A 418 -2.83 -22.67 3.57
N LYS A 419 -2.40 -23.73 2.88
CA LYS A 419 -3.35 -24.62 2.16
C LYS A 419 -4.32 -25.33 3.10
N GLN A 420 -3.88 -25.64 4.32
CA GLN A 420 -4.72 -26.25 5.37
C GLN A 420 -5.64 -25.21 6.02
N LEU A 421 -5.16 -23.98 6.27
CA LEU A 421 -5.92 -22.95 6.99
C LEU A 421 -6.92 -22.17 6.14
N LEU A 422 -6.67 -21.99 4.84
CA LEU A 422 -7.51 -21.17 3.96
C LEU A 422 -8.73 -21.98 3.44
N VAL A 423 -9.56 -22.45 4.37
CA VAL A 423 -10.75 -23.31 4.18
C VAL A 423 -11.99 -22.72 4.88
N PRO A 424 -13.23 -23.13 4.53
CA PRO A 424 -14.47 -22.66 5.16
C PRO A 424 -14.54 -22.76 6.69
N ALA A 425 -13.90 -23.77 7.30
CA ALA A 425 -13.83 -23.91 8.75
C ALA A 425 -13.21 -22.68 9.46
N LEU A 426 -12.35 -21.92 8.78
CA LEU A 426 -11.70 -20.70 9.30
C LEU A 426 -12.70 -19.65 9.84
N ALA A 427 -13.97 -19.73 9.41
CA ALA A 427 -15.08 -18.95 9.94
C ALA A 427 -15.18 -18.98 11.48
N GLU A 428 -14.86 -20.11 12.14
CA GLU A 428 -14.89 -20.19 13.60
C GLU A 428 -13.89 -19.25 14.29
N ARG A 429 -12.79 -18.88 13.61
CA ARG A 429 -11.79 -17.94 14.12
C ARG A 429 -12.06 -16.49 13.73
N ILE A 430 -13.12 -16.25 12.95
CA ILE A 430 -13.59 -14.91 12.60
C ILE A 430 -14.69 -14.52 13.58
N THR A 431 -14.31 -14.15 14.81
CA THR A 431 -15.24 -13.80 15.91
C THR A 431 -15.23 -12.30 16.25
N ALA A 432 -14.81 -11.49 15.29
CA ALA A 432 -14.63 -10.04 15.40
C ALA A 432 -15.87 -9.32 15.94
N CYS A 433 -17.05 -9.69 15.44
CA CYS A 433 -18.32 -9.02 15.70
C CYS A 433 -19.20 -9.77 16.70
N ARG A 434 -18.64 -10.70 17.49
CA ARG A 434 -19.36 -11.59 18.42
C ARG A 434 -20.19 -10.90 19.52
N GLU A 435 -19.87 -9.64 19.86
CA GLU A 435 -20.56 -8.93 20.92
C GLU A 435 -21.98 -8.50 20.50
N PRO A 436 -23.01 -8.74 21.34
CA PRO A 436 -24.36 -8.29 21.04
C PRO A 436 -24.48 -6.75 21.17
N PRO A 437 -25.47 -6.12 20.49
CA PRO A 437 -25.73 -4.69 20.60
C PRO A 437 -25.88 -4.15 22.03
N SER A 438 -26.36 -4.97 22.97
CA SER A 438 -26.47 -4.62 24.38
C SER A 438 -25.11 -4.35 25.06
N VAL A 439 -24.01 -4.88 24.54
CA VAL A 439 -22.65 -4.70 25.08
C VAL A 439 -21.90 -3.59 24.34
N TRP A 440 -21.85 -3.64 23.00
CA TRP A 440 -21.06 -2.67 22.25
C TRP A 440 -21.73 -1.30 22.14
N PHE A 441 -23.06 -1.18 22.14
CA PHE A 441 -23.72 0.14 22.00
C PHE A 441 -23.48 1.05 23.23
N PRO A 442 -23.57 0.57 24.48
CA PRO A 442 -23.14 1.35 25.65
C PRO A 442 -21.64 1.68 25.67
N ARG A 443 -20.77 0.83 25.10
CA ARG A 443 -19.34 1.14 24.93
C ARG A 443 -19.17 2.29 23.94
N TRP A 444 -19.73 2.15 22.74
CA TRP A 444 -19.68 3.14 21.67
C TRP A 444 -20.18 4.51 22.12
N TRP A 445 -21.29 4.57 22.86
CA TRP A 445 -21.81 5.83 23.41
C TRP A 445 -20.89 6.49 24.45
N LYS A 446 -20.07 5.72 25.18
CA LYS A 446 -19.15 6.22 26.21
C LYS A 446 -17.76 6.56 25.68
N THR A 447 -17.22 5.74 24.77
CA THR A 447 -15.81 5.77 24.35
C THR A 447 -15.61 6.12 22.88
N GLY A 448 -16.67 6.13 22.07
CA GLY A 448 -16.59 6.31 20.61
C GLY A 448 -16.21 5.04 19.81
N ALA A 449 -15.84 3.94 20.47
CA ALA A 449 -15.45 2.68 19.83
C ALA A 449 -16.53 1.60 19.95
N ARG A 450 -16.76 0.85 18.87
CA ARG A 450 -17.58 -0.36 18.87
C ARG A 450 -16.82 -1.52 19.51
N PHE A 451 -15.62 -1.81 19.00
CA PHE A 451 -14.80 -2.92 19.49
C PHE A 451 -13.94 -2.50 20.68
N ASP A 452 -13.60 -3.48 21.52
CA ASP A 452 -12.59 -3.33 22.56
C ASP A 452 -11.20 -3.61 21.99
N SER A 453 -10.23 -2.75 22.29
CA SER A 453 -8.86 -2.88 21.79
C SER A 453 -8.13 -4.10 22.37
N VAL A 454 -8.39 -4.46 23.64
CA VAL A 454 -7.70 -5.57 24.30
C VAL A 454 -8.26 -6.92 23.84
N ASP A 455 -9.59 -7.07 23.76
CA ASP A 455 -10.18 -8.29 23.17
C ASP A 455 -9.78 -8.46 21.70
N TRP A 456 -9.74 -7.38 20.92
CA TRP A 456 -9.31 -7.45 19.52
C TRP A 456 -7.82 -7.80 19.37
N ALA A 457 -6.95 -7.33 20.26
CA ALA A 457 -5.54 -7.77 20.33
C ALA A 457 -5.44 -9.27 20.61
N LYS A 458 -6.20 -9.77 21.59
CA LYS A 458 -6.28 -11.21 21.91
C LYS A 458 -6.73 -12.03 20.69
N GLN A 459 -7.74 -11.57 19.95
CA GLN A 459 -8.19 -12.23 18.71
C GLN A 459 -7.12 -12.17 17.60
N CYS A 460 -6.53 -11.00 17.31
CA CYS A 460 -5.50 -10.83 16.28
C CYS A 460 -4.21 -11.60 16.54
N SER A 461 -3.91 -11.97 17.79
CA SER A 461 -2.76 -12.82 18.13
C SER A 461 -2.79 -14.17 17.39
N TRP A 462 -3.94 -14.81 17.26
CA TRP A 462 -4.06 -16.10 16.56
C TRP A 462 -3.73 -15.97 15.06
N TRP A 463 -4.18 -14.88 14.44
CA TRP A 463 -3.89 -14.55 13.03
C TRP A 463 -2.39 -14.33 12.79
N THR A 464 -1.64 -13.90 13.81
CA THR A 464 -0.22 -13.51 13.72
C THR A 464 0.76 -14.50 14.40
N ARG A 465 0.26 -15.64 14.91
CA ARG A 465 1.01 -16.64 15.69
C ARG A 465 1.58 -16.08 17.02
N GLY A 466 0.84 -15.18 17.66
CA GLY A 466 1.22 -14.54 18.92
C GLY A 466 1.92 -13.21 18.70
N SER A 467 2.74 -12.79 19.66
CA SER A 467 3.50 -11.54 19.60
C SER A 467 4.76 -11.67 18.74
N MET A 468 4.59 -12.23 17.53
CA MET A 468 5.67 -12.37 16.54
C MET A 468 5.98 -11.01 15.87
N THR A 469 7.26 -10.71 15.72
CA THR A 469 7.72 -9.44 15.12
C THR A 469 7.83 -9.51 13.59
N PHE A 470 7.95 -8.35 12.92
CA PHE A 470 8.20 -8.29 11.47
C PHE A 470 9.50 -9.01 11.09
N ARG A 471 10.55 -8.92 11.91
CA ARG A 471 11.81 -9.64 11.76
C ARG A 471 11.61 -11.16 11.85
N GLU A 472 10.99 -11.63 12.93
CA GLU A 472 10.75 -13.07 13.18
C GLU A 472 9.88 -13.71 12.08
N ALA A 473 8.86 -12.99 11.58
CA ALA A 473 8.04 -13.45 10.46
C ALA A 473 8.84 -13.58 9.15
N TYR A 474 9.69 -12.60 8.85
CA TYR A 474 10.56 -12.62 7.67
C TYR A 474 11.58 -13.76 7.75
N GLU A 475 12.19 -14.00 8.91
CA GLU A 475 13.13 -15.11 9.13
C GLU A 475 12.45 -16.48 8.98
N ARG A 476 11.19 -16.63 9.43
CA ARG A 476 10.42 -17.88 9.31
C ARG A 476 10.01 -18.20 7.87
N THR A 477 9.50 -17.23 7.11
CA THR A 477 8.84 -17.49 5.82
C THR A 477 9.56 -16.93 4.60
N GLY A 478 10.53 -16.04 4.78
CA GLY A 478 11.16 -15.24 3.73
C GLY A 478 10.27 -14.14 3.15
N ARG A 479 9.05 -13.95 3.66
CA ARG A 479 8.08 -12.99 3.10
C ARG A 479 8.16 -11.63 3.77
N ILE A 480 8.16 -10.61 2.94
CA ILE A 480 8.29 -9.20 3.34
C ILE A 480 6.88 -8.67 3.61
N LEU A 481 6.49 -8.68 4.89
CA LEU A 481 5.23 -8.06 5.34
C LEU A 481 5.37 -6.54 5.45
N ASN A 482 4.37 -5.84 4.94
CA ASN A 482 4.22 -4.39 5.03
C ASN A 482 2.82 -4.06 5.58
N VAL A 483 2.74 -3.20 6.60
CA VAL A 483 1.48 -2.73 7.17
C VAL A 483 1.49 -1.21 7.27
N SER A 484 0.51 -0.55 6.67
CA SER A 484 0.40 0.91 6.66
C SER A 484 -0.26 1.40 7.97
N CYS A 485 0.39 2.35 8.65
CA CYS A 485 -0.11 2.97 9.89
C CYS A 485 -0.07 4.50 9.75
N VAL A 486 -1.17 5.17 10.08
CA VAL A 486 -1.27 6.63 10.10
C VAL A 486 -1.17 7.09 11.56
N PRO A 487 -0.28 8.02 11.93
CA PRO A 487 -0.24 8.54 13.30
C PRO A 487 -1.53 9.30 13.64
N ALA A 488 -1.89 9.39 14.92
CA ALA A 488 -3.08 10.10 15.35
C ALA A 488 -2.97 11.62 15.12
N ASP A 489 -1.74 12.15 15.18
CA ASP A 489 -1.40 13.53 14.84
C ASP A 489 -1.57 13.80 13.32
N PRO A 490 -2.27 14.87 12.91
CA PRO A 490 -2.39 15.28 11.52
C PRO A 490 -1.06 15.61 10.82
N HIS A 491 -0.05 16.12 11.51
CA HIS A 491 1.18 16.63 10.87
C HIS A 491 2.23 15.55 10.60
N SER A 492 2.26 14.51 11.44
CA SER A 492 3.19 13.39 11.31
C SER A 492 2.91 12.54 10.05
N PRO A 493 3.96 12.06 9.34
CA PRO A 493 3.81 11.27 8.10
C PRO A 493 3.32 9.84 8.36
N THR A 494 2.85 9.14 7.32
CA THR A 494 2.48 7.72 7.44
C THR A 494 3.72 6.83 7.52
N ILE A 495 3.67 5.80 8.38
CA ILE A 495 4.74 4.81 8.48
C ILE A 495 4.28 3.51 7.83
N LEU A 496 5.16 2.94 6.99
CA LEU A 496 5.01 1.58 6.48
C LEU A 496 5.82 0.63 7.38
N CYS A 497 5.14 -0.07 8.29
CA CYS A 497 5.79 -1.02 9.19
C CYS A 497 6.22 -2.27 8.41
N ASN A 498 7.51 -2.60 8.46
CA ASN A 498 8.12 -3.75 7.80
C ASN A 498 9.44 -4.15 8.50
N TYR A 499 10.07 -5.24 8.06
CA TYR A 499 11.28 -5.77 8.71
C TYR A 499 12.54 -4.88 8.61
N LEU A 500 12.55 -3.84 7.76
CA LEU A 500 13.63 -2.86 7.66
C LEU A 500 13.35 -1.61 8.51
N THR A 501 12.10 -1.11 8.48
CA THR A 501 11.71 0.14 9.15
C THR A 501 11.33 -0.04 10.62
N SER A 502 10.80 -1.21 10.97
CA SER A 502 10.30 -1.54 12.30
C SER A 502 10.44 -3.05 12.62
N PRO A 503 11.67 -3.60 12.55
CA PRO A 503 11.93 -5.04 12.69
C PRO A 503 11.32 -5.67 13.94
N ASP A 504 11.41 -4.96 15.06
CA ASP A 504 11.07 -5.48 16.39
C ASP A 504 9.63 -5.07 16.81
N CYS A 505 8.87 -4.43 15.92
CA CYS A 505 7.45 -4.15 16.09
C CYS A 505 6.63 -5.45 16.00
N VAL A 506 5.64 -5.58 16.87
CA VAL A 506 4.77 -6.77 16.97
C VAL A 506 3.62 -6.67 15.97
N ILE A 507 3.46 -7.70 15.13
CA ILE A 507 2.58 -7.63 13.95
C ILE A 507 1.11 -7.38 14.33
N TRP A 508 0.57 -8.02 15.39
CA TRP A 508 -0.83 -7.78 15.77
C TRP A 508 -1.07 -6.32 16.17
N SER A 509 -0.12 -5.65 16.81
CA SER A 509 -0.26 -4.23 17.20
C SER A 509 -0.32 -3.33 15.96
N ALA A 510 0.49 -3.61 14.94
CA ALA A 510 0.44 -2.93 13.65
C ALA A 510 -0.86 -3.21 12.88
N VAL A 511 -1.40 -4.43 12.95
CA VAL A 511 -2.71 -4.76 12.36
C VAL A 511 -3.85 -4.01 13.07
N LEU A 512 -3.82 -3.90 14.41
CA LEU A 512 -4.79 -3.11 15.17
C LEU A 512 -4.69 -1.62 14.80
N ALA A 513 -3.48 -1.05 14.75
CA ALA A 513 -3.24 0.32 14.33
C ALA A 513 -3.78 0.58 12.91
N SER A 514 -3.45 -0.31 11.97
CA SER A 514 -3.91 -0.24 10.59
C SER A 514 -5.43 -0.41 10.44
N ALA A 515 -6.14 -0.97 11.43
CA ALA A 515 -7.59 -1.15 11.45
C ALA A 515 -8.35 -0.15 12.36
N ALA A 516 -7.64 0.81 12.96
CA ALA A 516 -8.22 1.79 13.90
C ALA A 516 -9.01 2.90 13.18
N VAL A 517 -10.17 2.53 12.61
CA VAL A 517 -11.11 3.46 11.98
C VAL A 517 -11.91 4.23 13.05
N PRO A 518 -11.93 5.57 13.01
CA PRO A 518 -12.73 6.39 13.93
C PRO A 518 -14.20 5.95 13.95
N GLY A 519 -14.73 5.67 15.15
CA GLY A 519 -16.10 5.16 15.35
C GLY A 519 -16.22 3.63 15.42
N ILE A 520 -15.20 2.89 14.97
CA ILE A 520 -15.14 1.41 15.05
C ILE A 520 -14.18 0.99 16.17
N LEU A 521 -12.95 1.48 16.11
CA LEU A 521 -11.88 1.20 17.09
C LEU A 521 -11.14 2.51 17.38
N ASN A 522 -10.84 2.78 18.64
CA ASN A 522 -10.10 3.99 19.03
C ASN A 522 -8.62 3.90 18.62
N PRO A 523 -7.90 5.03 18.48
CA PRO A 523 -6.48 5.02 18.17
C PRO A 523 -5.66 4.20 19.18
N VAL A 524 -4.81 3.31 18.69
CA VAL A 524 -4.03 2.34 19.50
C VAL A 524 -2.54 2.62 19.45
N VAL A 525 -1.78 2.11 20.43
CA VAL A 525 -0.31 2.23 20.46
C VAL A 525 0.31 1.02 19.75
N LEU A 526 1.37 1.24 18.96
CA LEU A 526 2.19 0.16 18.41
C LEU A 526 3.05 -0.45 19.52
N MET A 527 3.28 -1.77 19.52
CA MET A 527 4.11 -2.45 20.50
C MET A 527 5.40 -2.96 19.85
N MET A 528 6.52 -2.86 20.56
CA MET A 528 7.78 -3.53 20.22
C MET A 528 8.13 -4.60 21.26
N LYS A 529 8.83 -5.63 20.80
CA LYS A 529 9.41 -6.67 21.62
C LYS A 529 10.84 -6.29 22.00
N MET A 530 11.10 -6.15 23.29
CA MET A 530 12.44 -5.87 23.81
C MET A 530 13.34 -7.12 23.71
N ARG A 531 14.65 -6.93 23.89
CA ARG A 531 15.63 -8.03 23.92
C ARG A 531 15.31 -9.09 24.98
N ASP A 532 14.70 -8.65 26.08
CA ASP A 532 14.29 -9.49 27.21
C ASP A 532 12.99 -10.28 26.93
N GLY A 533 12.41 -10.14 25.73
CA GLY A 533 11.15 -10.77 25.31
C GLY A 533 9.88 -10.01 25.74
N THR A 534 9.98 -9.07 26.67
CA THR A 534 8.85 -8.25 27.15
C THR A 534 8.36 -7.25 26.10
N LEU A 535 7.06 -6.92 26.13
CA LEU A 535 6.48 -5.91 25.24
C LEU A 535 6.53 -4.51 25.86
N ALA A 536 6.89 -3.53 25.05
CA ALA A 536 6.93 -2.10 25.38
C ALA A 536 6.27 -1.28 24.24
N PRO A 537 5.77 -0.07 24.50
CA PRO A 537 5.27 0.80 23.43
C PRO A 537 6.40 1.16 22.46
N TYR A 538 6.09 1.13 21.16
CA TYR A 538 6.96 1.60 20.08
C TYR A 538 7.25 3.10 20.25
N SER A 539 8.35 3.58 19.64
CA SER A 539 8.93 4.91 19.91
C SER A 539 7.91 6.06 19.92
N PHE A 540 8.12 6.98 20.88
CA PHE A 540 7.32 8.17 21.17
C PHE A 540 5.89 7.95 21.71
N GLY A 541 5.42 6.71 21.86
CA GLY A 541 4.15 6.42 22.55
C GLY A 541 2.89 6.98 21.86
N HIS A 542 3.02 7.49 20.62
CA HIS A 542 1.92 8.02 19.85
C HIS A 542 0.87 6.94 19.56
N LYS A 543 -0.38 7.38 19.51
CA LYS A 543 -1.50 6.54 19.06
C LYS A 543 -1.61 6.57 17.54
N TRP A 544 -2.13 5.51 16.95
CA TRP A 544 -2.18 5.26 15.51
C TRP A 544 -3.61 4.95 15.05
N LYS A 545 -3.88 5.27 13.78
CA LYS A 545 -5.16 5.22 13.09
C LYS A 545 -5.04 4.42 11.79
N ASP A 546 -6.18 4.01 11.24
CA ASP A 546 -6.27 3.18 10.03
C ASP A 546 -5.48 3.77 8.84
N GLY A 547 -4.62 2.96 8.24
CA GLY A 547 -3.75 3.34 7.12
C GLY A 547 -4.51 3.81 5.87
N SER A 548 -5.72 3.27 5.66
CA SER A 548 -6.58 3.58 4.52
C SER A 548 -7.17 4.99 4.56
N LEU A 549 -7.08 5.72 5.68
CA LEU A 549 -7.50 7.12 5.73
C LEU A 549 -6.65 8.02 4.81
N ARG A 550 -5.35 7.72 4.67
CA ARG A 550 -4.42 8.48 3.80
C ARG A 550 -3.95 7.68 2.59
N THR A 551 -3.54 6.42 2.79
CA THR A 551 -2.88 5.60 1.76
C THR A 551 -3.23 4.11 1.92
N ASP A 552 -4.32 3.65 1.31
CA ASP A 552 -4.71 2.23 1.30
C ASP A 552 -3.66 1.34 0.62
N ILE A 553 -2.97 1.84 -0.41
CA ILE A 553 -1.94 1.09 -1.16
C ILE A 553 -0.67 1.96 -1.31
N PRO A 554 0.40 1.71 -0.53
CA PRO A 554 1.59 2.56 -0.49
C PRO A 554 2.59 2.23 -1.63
N ILE A 555 2.15 2.36 -2.89
CA ILE A 555 2.96 1.98 -4.09
C ILE A 555 4.33 2.67 -4.11
N LYS A 556 4.39 3.98 -3.82
CA LYS A 556 5.65 4.74 -3.78
C LYS A 556 6.63 4.18 -2.74
N ALA A 557 6.18 3.95 -1.50
CA ALA A 557 7.04 3.41 -0.44
C ALA A 557 7.50 1.97 -0.71
N LEU A 558 6.65 1.13 -1.33
CA LEU A 558 7.05 -0.21 -1.77
C LEU A 558 8.12 -0.18 -2.88
N ASN A 559 8.05 0.82 -3.76
CA ASN A 559 9.09 1.06 -4.76
C ASN A 559 10.40 1.47 -4.09
N THR A 560 10.38 2.48 -3.22
CA THR A 560 11.56 2.98 -2.50
C THR A 560 12.24 1.91 -1.62
N HIS A 561 11.48 1.14 -0.84
CA HIS A 561 12.06 0.16 0.10
C HIS A 561 12.45 -1.17 -0.54
N PHE A 562 11.73 -1.63 -1.57
CA PHE A 562 11.84 -3.00 -2.09
C PHE A 562 11.96 -3.13 -3.61
N ASN A 563 12.14 -2.01 -4.33
CA ASN A 563 12.14 -1.94 -5.80
C ASN A 563 10.92 -2.64 -6.43
N VAL A 564 9.74 -2.45 -5.83
CA VAL A 564 8.49 -3.00 -6.36
C VAL A 564 8.06 -2.20 -7.59
N ASN A 565 8.08 -2.86 -8.75
CA ASN A 565 7.69 -2.29 -10.04
C ASN A 565 6.38 -2.89 -10.58
N PHE A 566 5.93 -4.01 -10.00
CA PHE A 566 4.71 -4.70 -10.42
C PHE A 566 3.80 -4.96 -9.22
N THR A 567 2.57 -4.44 -9.26
CA THR A 567 1.60 -4.53 -8.16
C THR A 567 0.37 -5.35 -8.53
N ILE A 568 0.06 -6.31 -7.67
CA ILE A 568 -1.16 -7.13 -7.71
C ILE A 568 -2.06 -6.64 -6.59
N VAL A 569 -2.99 -5.77 -6.90
CA VAL A 569 -3.93 -5.19 -5.93
C VAL A 569 -5.18 -6.06 -5.85
N SER A 570 -5.51 -6.58 -4.67
CA SER A 570 -6.85 -7.09 -4.39
C SER A 570 -7.65 -5.97 -3.75
N GLN A 571 -8.66 -5.46 -4.46
CA GLN A 571 -9.48 -4.35 -3.98
C GLN A 571 -10.88 -4.85 -3.58
N VAL A 572 -11.24 -4.61 -2.31
CA VAL A 572 -12.51 -5.07 -1.72
C VAL A 572 -13.30 -3.96 -1.03
N ASN A 573 -12.73 -2.76 -0.95
CA ASN A 573 -13.39 -1.57 -0.42
C ASN A 573 -14.78 -1.33 -1.06
N PRO A 574 -15.87 -1.34 -0.27
CA PRO A 574 -17.25 -1.33 -0.79
C PRO A 574 -17.62 -0.04 -1.50
N HIS A 575 -17.01 1.09 -1.11
CA HIS A 575 -17.30 2.41 -1.64
C HIS A 575 -16.77 2.63 -3.07
N ILE A 576 -15.70 1.94 -3.48
CA ILE A 576 -15.13 2.03 -4.84
C ILE A 576 -15.81 1.08 -5.82
N ASN A 577 -16.39 -0.02 -5.34
CA ASN A 577 -17.05 -1.04 -6.14
C ASN A 577 -18.11 -0.45 -7.11
N LEU A 578 -18.85 0.57 -6.65
CA LEU A 578 -19.82 1.31 -7.47
C LEU A 578 -19.13 2.00 -8.66
N PHE A 579 -17.98 2.66 -8.43
CA PHE A 579 -17.22 3.46 -9.39
C PHE A 579 -16.23 2.66 -10.25
N PHE A 580 -16.12 1.34 -10.07
CA PHE A 580 -15.21 0.52 -10.87
C PHE A 580 -15.87 0.01 -12.16
N PHE A 581 -15.51 0.61 -13.29
CA PHE A 581 -15.93 0.16 -14.62
C PHE A 581 -14.74 0.08 -15.59
N SER A 582 -14.43 -1.13 -16.05
CA SER A 582 -13.40 -1.36 -17.07
C SER A 582 -14.03 -1.25 -18.48
N SER A 583 -14.13 -0.04 -19.02
CA SER A 583 -14.76 0.21 -20.32
C SER A 583 -14.09 -0.51 -21.50
N ARG A 584 -12.79 -0.81 -21.40
CA ARG A 584 -12.00 -1.59 -22.39
C ARG A 584 -11.66 -3.02 -21.95
N GLY A 585 -12.42 -3.57 -20.98
CA GLY A 585 -12.16 -4.89 -20.39
C GLY A 585 -11.01 -4.86 -19.37
N SER A 586 -10.76 -5.99 -18.69
CA SER A 586 -9.77 -6.06 -17.61
C SER A 586 -9.10 -7.44 -17.50
N VAL A 587 -7.89 -7.60 -18.05
CA VAL A 587 -7.13 -8.87 -18.08
C VAL A 587 -8.09 -10.02 -18.52
N GLY A 588 -8.16 -11.21 -17.92
CA GLY A 588 -9.03 -12.30 -18.39
C GLY A 588 -10.57 -12.11 -18.37
N HIS A 589 -11.07 -10.87 -18.53
CA HIS A 589 -12.44 -10.51 -18.88
C HIS A 589 -12.46 -9.61 -20.13
N PRO A 590 -12.58 -10.20 -21.33
CA PRO A 590 -12.72 -9.45 -22.57
C PRO A 590 -14.07 -8.73 -22.71
N VAL A 591 -14.06 -7.66 -23.51
CA VAL A 591 -15.24 -6.84 -23.78
C VAL A 591 -16.33 -7.68 -24.46
N THR A 592 -17.57 -7.52 -23.98
CA THR A 592 -18.73 -8.29 -24.44
C THR A 592 -19.15 -7.98 -25.88
N HIS A 593 -18.93 -6.72 -26.29
CA HIS A 593 -19.26 -6.10 -27.57
C HIS A 593 -18.31 -6.54 -28.71
N ARG A 594 -18.85 -6.65 -29.94
CA ARG A 594 -18.15 -7.01 -31.20
C ARG A 594 -16.96 -7.98 -31.03
N LYS A 595 -17.20 -9.14 -30.42
CA LYS A 595 -16.20 -10.20 -30.17
C LYS A 595 -14.90 -9.69 -29.50
N GLY A 596 -15.01 -8.90 -28.43
CA GLY A 596 -13.87 -8.32 -27.71
C GLY A 596 -13.45 -6.92 -28.17
N ARG A 597 -13.98 -6.43 -29.30
CA ARG A 597 -13.53 -5.17 -29.93
C ARG A 597 -14.42 -3.98 -29.55
N GLY A 598 -13.77 -2.89 -29.16
CA GLY A 598 -14.42 -1.62 -28.81
C GLY A 598 -14.67 -1.45 -27.31
N TRP A 599 -15.62 -0.58 -26.97
CA TRP A 599 -15.93 -0.21 -25.59
C TRP A 599 -17.16 -0.97 -25.07
N ARG A 600 -17.20 -1.26 -23.77
CA ARG A 600 -18.23 -2.05 -23.08
C ARG A 600 -19.55 -1.27 -23.02
N GLY A 601 -20.63 -1.86 -23.57
CA GLY A 601 -21.90 -1.16 -23.71
C GLY A 601 -21.91 -0.06 -24.80
N GLY A 602 -20.92 -0.06 -25.70
CA GLY A 602 -20.79 0.93 -26.78
C GLY A 602 -19.95 2.15 -26.41
N TYR A 603 -19.53 2.90 -27.44
CA TYR A 603 -18.66 4.07 -27.27
C TYR A 603 -19.33 5.18 -26.46
N LEU A 604 -20.53 5.61 -26.85
CA LEU A 604 -21.23 6.75 -26.23
C LEU A 604 -21.51 6.53 -24.74
N MET A 605 -22.07 5.38 -24.36
CA MET A 605 -22.41 5.10 -22.96
C MET A 605 -21.16 4.89 -22.08
N SER A 606 -20.08 4.30 -22.62
CA SER A 606 -18.80 4.27 -21.91
C SER A 606 -18.17 5.67 -21.82
N ALA A 607 -18.22 6.48 -22.86
CA ALA A 607 -17.67 7.84 -22.84
C ALA A 607 -18.40 8.71 -21.80
N MET A 608 -19.73 8.58 -21.71
CA MET A 608 -20.53 9.21 -20.66
C MET A 608 -20.16 8.72 -19.26
N GLU A 609 -19.96 7.41 -19.06
CA GLU A 609 -19.50 6.85 -17.78
C GLU A 609 -18.15 7.44 -17.36
N HIS A 610 -17.20 7.54 -18.29
CA HIS A 610 -15.90 8.16 -18.06
C HIS A 610 -16.01 9.66 -17.77
N TYR A 611 -16.84 10.40 -18.52
CA TYR A 611 -17.06 11.83 -18.31
C TYR A 611 -17.68 12.11 -16.92
N LEU A 612 -18.75 11.40 -16.56
CA LEU A 612 -19.39 11.54 -15.26
C LEU A 612 -18.42 11.23 -14.11
N LYS A 613 -17.61 10.18 -14.25
CA LYS A 613 -16.58 9.83 -13.27
C LYS A 613 -15.49 10.90 -13.13
N LEU A 614 -15.07 11.52 -14.23
CA LEU A 614 -14.11 12.63 -14.22
C LEU A 614 -14.69 13.88 -13.54
N ASP A 615 -15.93 14.28 -13.85
CA ASP A 615 -16.55 15.44 -13.20
C ASP A 615 -16.81 15.18 -11.70
N MET A 616 -17.24 13.97 -11.32
CA MET A 616 -17.34 13.59 -9.89
C MET A 616 -16.00 13.69 -9.16
N ASN A 617 -14.91 13.20 -9.76
CA ASN A 617 -13.56 13.33 -9.19
C ASN A 617 -13.11 14.79 -9.07
N LYS A 618 -13.41 15.63 -10.08
CA LYS A 618 -13.15 17.07 -10.05
C LYS A 618 -13.90 17.74 -8.89
N TRP A 619 -15.19 17.48 -8.70
CA TRP A 619 -15.95 18.06 -7.59
C TRP A 619 -15.48 17.55 -6.22
N LEU A 620 -15.07 16.29 -6.10
CA LEU A 620 -14.46 15.76 -4.87
C LEU A 620 -13.10 16.43 -4.56
N LYS A 621 -12.26 16.67 -5.58
CA LYS A 621 -11.03 17.48 -5.42
C LYS A 621 -11.36 18.90 -4.99
N PHE A 622 -12.32 19.56 -5.65
CA PHE A 622 -12.73 20.93 -5.31
C PHE A 622 -13.21 21.04 -3.84
N ILE A 623 -14.05 20.11 -3.38
CA ILE A 623 -14.49 20.02 -1.97
C ILE A 623 -13.29 19.96 -1.00
N ARG A 624 -12.23 19.22 -1.36
CA ARG A 624 -11.00 19.11 -0.57
C ARG A 624 -10.23 20.43 -0.55
N HIS A 625 -9.89 20.99 -1.72
CA HIS A 625 -9.04 22.20 -1.82
C HIS A 625 -9.73 23.44 -1.26
N ALA A 626 -11.05 23.58 -1.44
CA ALA A 626 -11.84 24.66 -0.82
C ALA A 626 -12.21 24.38 0.65
N GLU A 627 -11.69 23.30 1.26
CA GLU A 627 -11.92 22.88 2.64
C GLU A 627 -13.40 22.88 3.09
N LEU A 628 -14.29 22.51 2.18
CA LEU A 628 -15.74 22.66 2.41
C LEU A 628 -16.29 21.58 3.34
N LEU A 629 -15.67 20.40 3.38
CA LEU A 629 -16.09 19.34 4.30
C LEU A 629 -15.96 19.79 5.77
N PRO A 630 -16.92 19.42 6.64
CA PRO A 630 -16.61 19.32 8.06
C PRO A 630 -15.56 18.21 8.29
N ARG A 631 -14.74 18.34 9.33
CA ARG A 631 -13.85 17.27 9.83
C ARG A 631 -14.55 16.51 10.98
N PRO A 632 -15.55 15.62 10.74
CA PRO A 632 -16.12 14.82 11.82
C PRO A 632 -15.03 13.94 12.44
N LEU A 633 -14.99 13.92 13.77
CA LEU A 633 -13.92 13.29 14.57
C LEU A 633 -12.50 13.85 14.29
N GLY A 634 -12.41 15.08 13.77
CA GLY A 634 -11.12 15.75 13.54
C GLY A 634 -10.27 15.12 12.44
N GLN A 635 -10.88 14.46 11.45
CA GLN A 635 -10.19 13.76 10.36
C GLN A 635 -10.66 14.23 8.98
N ASP A 636 -9.74 14.18 8.00
CA ASP A 636 -9.99 14.56 6.61
C ASP A 636 -10.41 13.35 5.76
N TRP A 637 -11.70 13.04 5.82
CA TRP A 637 -12.34 11.96 5.04
C TRP A 637 -12.33 12.18 3.52
N SER A 638 -11.90 13.36 3.05
CA SER A 638 -11.72 13.67 1.63
C SER A 638 -10.67 12.79 0.96
N GLN A 639 -9.61 12.41 1.68
CA GLN A 639 -8.53 11.59 1.13
C GLN A 639 -9.00 10.19 0.77
N LEU A 640 -9.91 9.59 1.55
CA LEU A 640 -10.49 8.25 1.29
C LEU A 640 -11.05 8.11 -0.14
N TRP A 641 -11.67 9.15 -0.68
CA TRP A 641 -12.31 9.08 -2.01
C TRP A 641 -11.35 9.36 -3.19
N LEU A 642 -10.19 9.95 -2.92
CA LEU A 642 -9.27 10.47 -3.94
C LEU A 642 -8.04 9.57 -4.16
N GLN A 643 -7.93 8.43 -3.47
CA GLN A 643 -6.76 7.55 -3.58
C GLN A 643 -6.74 6.74 -4.88
N VAL A 644 -5.53 6.28 -5.25
CA VAL A 644 -5.34 5.38 -6.39
C VAL A 644 -5.49 3.93 -5.94
N PHE A 645 -6.66 3.37 -6.23
CA PHE A 645 -7.06 2.01 -5.83
C PHE A 645 -6.79 0.92 -6.89
N SER A 646 -5.81 1.13 -7.77
CA SER A 646 -5.50 0.22 -8.88
C SER A 646 -4.00 0.04 -9.07
N GLY A 647 -3.57 -1.21 -9.20
CA GLY A 647 -2.21 -1.60 -9.59
C GLY A 647 -2.15 -2.16 -11.01
N ASN A 648 -0.96 -2.65 -11.42
CA ASN A 648 -0.72 -3.27 -12.73
C ASN A 648 -1.73 -4.41 -13.03
N ILE A 649 -2.03 -5.20 -11.99
CA ILE A 649 -3.17 -6.11 -11.95
C ILE A 649 -4.06 -5.67 -10.79
N THR A 650 -5.35 -5.48 -11.04
CA THR A 650 -6.33 -5.25 -9.97
C THR A 650 -7.39 -6.36 -10.00
N ILE A 651 -7.53 -7.07 -8.88
CA ILE A 651 -8.43 -8.20 -8.65
C ILE A 651 -9.64 -7.68 -7.87
N TRP A 652 -10.84 -7.95 -8.40
CA TRP A 652 -12.11 -7.46 -7.87
C TRP A 652 -13.05 -8.65 -7.62
N PRO A 653 -13.16 -9.14 -6.37
CA PRO A 653 -14.15 -10.14 -5.98
C PRO A 653 -15.58 -9.62 -6.19
N LYS A 654 -16.53 -10.50 -6.50
CA LYS A 654 -17.92 -10.10 -6.76
C LYS A 654 -18.77 -10.18 -5.48
N SER A 655 -19.04 -9.02 -4.91
CA SER A 655 -19.99 -8.84 -3.80
C SER A 655 -21.45 -9.09 -4.24
N ILE A 656 -22.26 -9.62 -3.32
CA ILE A 656 -23.72 -9.69 -3.41
C ILE A 656 -24.32 -8.60 -2.50
N PRO A 657 -25.52 -8.04 -2.77
CA PRO A 657 -26.15 -7.03 -1.91
C PRO A 657 -26.26 -7.40 -0.42
N SER A 658 -26.41 -8.69 -0.09
CA SER A 658 -26.39 -9.19 1.29
C SER A 658 -25.07 -8.90 2.02
N ASP A 659 -23.95 -8.83 1.31
CA ASP A 659 -22.63 -8.60 1.90
C ASP A 659 -22.48 -7.18 2.43
N PHE A 660 -23.24 -6.22 1.89
CA PHE A 660 -23.31 -4.85 2.41
C PHE A 660 -24.11 -4.77 3.73
N TYR A 661 -25.10 -5.65 3.93
CA TYR A 661 -25.83 -5.75 5.19
C TYR A 661 -24.96 -6.40 6.28
N TYR A 662 -24.22 -7.45 5.91
CA TYR A 662 -23.32 -8.19 6.83
C TYR A 662 -21.88 -7.64 6.90
N ILE A 663 -21.63 -6.39 6.47
CA ILE A 663 -20.30 -5.77 6.41
C ILE A 663 -19.58 -5.71 7.77
N LEU A 664 -20.34 -5.59 8.87
CA LEU A 664 -19.85 -5.58 10.25
C LEU A 664 -20.48 -6.73 11.06
N SER A 665 -20.54 -7.91 10.46
CA SER A 665 -21.02 -9.16 11.06
C SER A 665 -20.13 -10.33 10.66
N ASP A 666 -19.92 -11.28 11.58
CA ASP A 666 -19.03 -12.42 11.35
C ASP A 666 -19.62 -13.40 10.31
N PRO A 667 -18.78 -14.03 9.45
CA PRO A 667 -19.21 -14.93 8.38
C PRO A 667 -19.44 -16.36 8.87
N ASP A 668 -20.61 -16.91 8.53
CA ASP A 668 -20.88 -18.35 8.69
C ASP A 668 -19.96 -19.17 7.77
N PRO A 669 -19.61 -20.44 8.11
CA PRO A 669 -18.76 -21.28 7.25
C PRO A 669 -19.21 -21.36 5.79
N GLN A 670 -20.53 -21.46 5.55
CA GLN A 670 -21.10 -21.44 4.19
C GLN A 670 -20.97 -20.08 3.50
N ARG A 671 -21.09 -18.98 4.26
CA ARG A 671 -20.90 -17.61 3.76
C ARG A 671 -19.43 -17.39 3.37
N LEU A 672 -18.51 -17.86 4.21
CA LEU A 672 -17.08 -17.83 3.94
C LEU A 672 -16.71 -18.70 2.73
N ALA A 673 -17.25 -19.92 2.61
CA ALA A 673 -17.02 -20.79 1.44
C ALA A 673 -17.34 -20.08 0.11
N ARG A 674 -18.47 -19.37 0.03
CA ARG A 674 -18.82 -18.54 -1.14
C ARG A 674 -17.81 -17.40 -1.36
N MET A 675 -17.39 -16.70 -0.31
CA MET A 675 -16.43 -15.59 -0.42
C MET A 675 -15.06 -16.07 -0.89
N ILE A 676 -14.59 -17.22 -0.39
CA ILE A 676 -13.36 -17.86 -0.87
C ILE A 676 -13.52 -18.26 -2.35
N HIS A 677 -14.65 -18.86 -2.75
CA HIS A 677 -14.92 -19.22 -4.15
C HIS A 677 -14.92 -18.02 -5.09
N GLU A 678 -15.66 -16.95 -4.79
CA GLU A 678 -15.68 -15.75 -5.63
C GLU A 678 -14.32 -15.02 -5.65
N GLY A 679 -13.55 -15.07 -4.55
CA GLY A 679 -12.15 -14.63 -4.52
C GLY A 679 -11.28 -15.42 -5.49
N LYS A 680 -11.38 -16.76 -5.48
CA LYS A 680 -10.69 -17.65 -6.45
C LYS A 680 -11.11 -17.32 -7.89
N GLN A 681 -12.43 -17.24 -8.16
CA GLN A 681 -12.98 -16.94 -9.49
C GLN A 681 -12.54 -15.60 -10.06
N SER A 682 -12.33 -14.58 -9.23
CA SER A 682 -11.81 -13.29 -9.67
C SER A 682 -10.29 -13.27 -9.87
N ALA A 683 -9.54 -14.15 -9.18
CA ALA A 683 -8.10 -14.31 -9.33
C ALA A 683 -7.69 -15.17 -10.54
N PHE A 684 -8.40 -16.28 -10.83
CA PHE A 684 -8.09 -17.21 -11.93
C PHE A 684 -7.80 -16.56 -13.30
N PRO A 685 -8.58 -15.56 -13.79
CA PRO A 685 -8.30 -14.91 -15.08
C PRO A 685 -7.05 -14.03 -15.10
N LYS A 686 -6.38 -13.85 -13.94
CA LYS A 686 -5.20 -13.02 -13.76
C LYS A 686 -3.94 -13.87 -13.53
N LEU A 687 -4.09 -15.09 -13.02
CA LEU A 687 -2.99 -16.00 -12.70
C LEU A 687 -2.03 -16.23 -13.87
N LYS A 688 -2.48 -16.31 -15.13
CA LYS A 688 -1.55 -16.50 -16.27
C LYS A 688 -0.65 -15.26 -16.53
N PHE A 689 -1.13 -14.06 -16.22
CA PHE A 689 -0.30 -12.85 -16.31
C PHE A 689 0.69 -12.81 -15.14
N ILE A 690 0.22 -13.09 -13.91
CA ILE A 690 1.07 -13.19 -12.71
C ILE A 690 2.16 -14.25 -12.90
N ALA A 691 1.82 -15.42 -13.42
CA ALA A 691 2.76 -16.50 -13.73
C ALA A 691 3.83 -16.06 -14.72
N ASN A 692 3.46 -15.35 -15.78
CA ASN A 692 4.41 -14.87 -16.78
C ASN A 692 5.43 -13.87 -16.18
N ARG A 693 5.00 -13.02 -15.24
CA ARG A 693 5.87 -12.08 -14.50
C ARG A 693 6.76 -12.81 -13.49
N LEU A 694 6.17 -13.57 -12.57
CA LEU A 694 6.89 -14.27 -11.50
C LEU A 694 7.87 -15.33 -12.02
N LYS A 695 7.60 -15.92 -13.19
CA LYS A 695 8.48 -16.88 -13.87
C LYS A 695 9.86 -16.30 -14.20
N ILE A 696 9.91 -15.03 -14.63
CA ILE A 696 11.17 -14.33 -14.88
C ILE A 696 11.79 -13.88 -13.54
N GLU A 697 10.99 -13.28 -12.65
CA GLU A 697 11.44 -12.77 -11.34
C GLU A 697 12.11 -13.85 -10.48
N ARG A 698 11.52 -15.06 -10.41
CA ARG A 698 12.07 -16.20 -9.65
C ARG A 698 13.42 -16.67 -10.20
N LEU A 699 13.63 -16.65 -11.52
CA LEU A 699 14.91 -17.02 -12.14
C LEU A 699 15.99 -15.97 -11.88
N ILE A 700 15.63 -14.68 -11.86
CA ILE A 700 16.55 -13.59 -11.51
C ILE A 700 16.98 -13.70 -10.04
N GLU A 701 16.02 -13.92 -9.13
CA GLU A 701 16.30 -14.07 -7.69
C GLU A 701 17.06 -15.37 -7.40
N GLN A 702 16.81 -16.47 -8.14
CA GLN A 702 17.65 -17.67 -8.10
C GLN A 702 19.09 -17.37 -8.52
N GLY A 703 19.29 -16.72 -9.68
CA GLY A 703 20.63 -16.33 -10.13
C GLY A 703 21.37 -15.42 -9.17
N ARG A 704 20.67 -14.46 -8.57
CA ARG A 704 21.19 -13.59 -7.52
C ARG A 704 21.59 -14.34 -6.25
N ARG A 705 20.96 -15.48 -5.94
CA ARG A 705 21.32 -16.35 -4.80
C ARG A 705 22.50 -17.25 -5.12
N GLU A 706 22.55 -17.83 -6.32
CA GLU A 706 23.63 -18.74 -6.77
C GLU A 706 24.94 -18.00 -7.06
N THR A 707 24.89 -16.78 -7.60
CA THR A 707 26.07 -15.93 -7.88
C THR A 707 26.56 -15.10 -6.69
N ARG A 708 25.92 -15.23 -5.52
CA ARG A 708 26.36 -14.55 -4.30
C ARG A 708 27.52 -15.34 -3.68
N PRO A 709 28.69 -14.72 -3.43
CA PRO A 709 29.81 -15.43 -2.81
C PRO A 709 29.39 -16.00 -1.44
N TRP A 710 29.83 -17.23 -1.18
CA TRP A 710 29.44 -18.03 -0.01
C TRP A 710 30.10 -17.52 1.29
N ILE A 711 29.64 -16.36 1.77
CA ILE A 711 29.92 -15.94 3.14
C ILE A 711 29.13 -16.87 4.07
N ARG A 712 29.84 -17.61 4.93
CA ARG A 712 29.25 -18.62 5.83
C ARG A 712 28.05 -18.04 6.58
N ARG A 713 26.92 -18.77 6.58
CA ARG A 713 25.80 -18.53 7.51
C ARG A 713 26.29 -18.73 8.95
N GLY A 714 26.78 -17.65 9.58
CA GLY A 714 27.45 -17.71 10.88
C GLY A 714 27.45 -16.43 11.72
N SER A 715 26.85 -15.33 11.24
CA SER A 715 26.53 -14.13 12.04
C SER A 715 25.71 -13.15 11.21
N ILE A 716 24.62 -12.60 11.77
CA ILE A 716 23.74 -11.62 11.09
C ILE A 716 24.27 -10.17 11.18
N GLN A 717 25.49 -9.97 11.70
CA GLN A 717 26.09 -8.64 11.94
C GLN A 717 26.74 -7.97 10.72
N THR A 718 26.79 -8.60 9.54
CA THR A 718 27.35 -7.99 8.32
C THR A 718 26.26 -7.61 7.30
N ILE A 719 25.41 -6.67 7.71
CA ILE A 719 24.86 -5.65 6.80
C ILE A 719 25.63 -4.37 7.14
N LEU A 720 26.65 -4.07 6.32
CA LEU A 720 27.70 -3.07 6.54
C LEU A 720 28.56 -3.36 7.78
N SER A 721 29.79 -3.86 7.58
CA SER A 721 30.79 -3.77 8.64
C SER A 721 31.23 -2.31 8.78
N GLU A 722 31.59 -1.89 10.00
CA GLU A 722 32.12 -0.54 10.26
C GLU A 722 33.45 -0.30 9.52
N GLU A 723 34.16 -1.39 9.21
CA GLU A 723 35.41 -1.41 8.44
C GLU A 723 35.17 -1.18 6.94
N ASP A 724 34.09 -1.70 6.35
CA ASP A 724 33.69 -1.39 4.96
C ASP A 724 33.39 0.11 4.81
N LEU A 725 32.64 0.70 5.76
CA LEU A 725 32.33 2.14 5.76
C LEU A 725 33.60 3.00 5.91
N ARG A 726 34.53 2.60 6.79
CA ARG A 726 35.83 3.28 6.91
C ARG A 726 36.67 3.14 5.66
N SER A 727 36.64 1.99 4.96
CA SER A 727 37.41 1.82 3.72
C SER A 727 36.92 2.75 2.59
N ILE A 728 35.61 3.01 2.52
CA ILE A 728 35.00 3.93 1.57
C ILE A 728 35.36 5.38 1.91
N LEU A 729 35.21 5.77 3.19
CA LEU A 729 35.58 7.12 3.65
C LEU A 729 37.08 7.42 3.48
N VAL A 730 37.95 6.44 3.73
CA VAL A 730 39.41 6.60 3.54
C VAL A 730 39.75 6.72 2.05
N ALA A 731 39.09 5.96 1.17
CA ALA A 731 39.28 6.10 -0.28
C ALA A 731 38.86 7.48 -0.82
N GLU A 732 37.79 8.07 -0.26
CA GLU A 732 37.29 9.39 -0.65
C GLU A 732 38.19 10.54 -0.14
N THR A 733 38.75 10.41 1.07
CA THR A 733 39.77 11.35 1.58
C THR A 733 41.15 11.22 0.93
N ALA A 734 41.50 10.06 0.38
CA ALA A 734 42.76 9.87 -0.35
C ALA A 734 42.72 10.47 -1.77
N ALA A 735 41.53 10.75 -2.31
CA ALA A 735 41.34 11.32 -3.65
C ALA A 735 41.32 12.86 -3.70
N THR A 736 41.43 13.54 -2.55
CA THR A 736 41.25 15.00 -2.41
C THR A 736 42.49 15.72 -1.87
N GLY A 737 43.66 15.08 -1.91
CA GLY A 737 44.94 15.68 -1.51
C GLY A 737 45.97 15.72 -2.65
N VAL A 738 46.61 16.89 -2.82
CA VAL A 738 47.75 17.19 -3.71
C VAL A 738 47.43 17.39 -5.20
N THR A 739 47.23 18.66 -5.59
CA THR A 739 48.12 19.36 -6.57
C THR A 739 48.06 20.86 -6.31
N THR A 740 49.21 21.50 -6.14
CA THR A 740 49.37 22.96 -6.05
C THR A 740 49.39 23.62 -7.43
N GLU A 741 49.00 24.90 -7.49
CA GLU A 741 48.92 25.74 -8.68
C GLU A 741 50.30 26.12 -9.24
N GLU A 742 50.43 26.22 -10.58
CA GLU A 742 51.29 27.18 -11.29
C GLU A 742 50.85 27.32 -12.77
N ASP A 743 51.28 28.39 -13.43
CA ASP A 743 50.50 29.13 -14.44
C ASP A 743 50.69 28.83 -15.95
N THR A 744 49.64 29.17 -16.71
CA THR A 744 49.58 29.70 -18.11
C THR A 744 49.82 28.84 -19.39
N ASP A 745 48.91 29.13 -20.34
CA ASP A 745 48.97 29.14 -21.81
C ASP A 745 49.00 27.85 -22.66
N GLY A 746 48.01 27.73 -23.56
CA GLY A 746 47.96 26.76 -24.66
C GLY A 746 46.54 26.52 -25.22
N GLU A 747 46.32 26.78 -26.51
CA GLU A 747 44.99 26.77 -27.14
C GLU A 747 44.43 25.38 -27.52
N ASP A 748 43.10 25.38 -27.72
CA ASP A 748 42.33 24.64 -28.72
C ASP A 748 41.63 23.27 -28.46
N SER A 749 40.31 23.34 -28.71
CA SER A 749 39.47 22.34 -29.40
C SER A 749 38.68 21.25 -28.65
N SER A 750 37.39 21.57 -28.46
CA SER A 750 36.20 20.71 -28.65
C SER A 750 35.72 19.76 -27.54
N GLY A 751 34.38 19.71 -27.33
CA GLY A 751 33.72 18.45 -26.96
C GLY A 751 32.72 18.38 -25.78
N HIS A 752 31.77 19.31 -25.65
CA HIS A 752 30.50 19.15 -24.89
C HIS A 752 30.53 18.66 -23.42
N GLY A 753 30.25 19.59 -22.49
CA GLY A 753 29.94 19.27 -21.10
C GLY A 753 28.50 18.76 -20.89
N LEU A 754 28.34 17.91 -19.86
CA LEU A 754 27.04 17.54 -19.28
C LEU A 754 26.73 18.50 -18.12
N GLY A 755 25.74 19.36 -18.30
CA GLY A 755 25.26 20.26 -17.25
C GLY A 755 24.42 19.52 -16.21
N SER A 756 24.74 19.73 -14.93
CA SER A 756 23.87 19.36 -13.80
C SER A 756 22.58 20.18 -13.83
N THR A 757 21.44 19.54 -13.57
CA THR A 757 20.21 20.26 -13.21
C THR A 757 19.64 19.72 -11.90
N VAL A 758 19.70 20.59 -10.89
CA VAL A 758 18.82 20.56 -9.72
C VAL A 758 17.37 20.58 -10.20
N LEU A 759 16.48 19.87 -9.50
CA LEU A 759 15.03 20.03 -9.66
C LEU A 759 14.42 20.36 -8.30
N GLU A 760 14.02 21.61 -8.17
CA GLU A 760 13.10 22.09 -7.14
C GLU A 760 11.66 21.64 -7.47
N GLU A 761 10.77 21.88 -6.52
CA GLU A 761 9.35 21.58 -6.58
C GLU A 761 8.62 22.50 -7.57
N ASP A 762 7.54 22.02 -8.20
CA ASP A 762 6.43 22.89 -8.60
C ASP A 762 5.13 22.08 -8.83
N ASP A 763 4.00 22.72 -8.50
CA ASP A 763 2.64 22.16 -8.56
C ASP A 763 1.91 22.48 -9.90
N ASP A 764 0.83 21.73 -10.15
CA ASP A 764 -0.36 22.04 -10.97
C ASP A 764 -0.25 22.81 -12.32
N GLU A 765 -0.74 22.19 -13.42
CA GLU A 765 -1.98 22.63 -14.13
C GLU A 765 -2.32 21.75 -15.36
N ASP A 766 -3.61 21.75 -15.74
CA ASP A 766 -4.14 21.08 -16.94
C ASP A 766 -3.80 21.87 -18.23
N PHE A 767 -3.55 21.19 -19.36
CA PHE A 767 -3.89 21.79 -20.66
C PHE A 767 -4.37 20.81 -21.73
N LEU A 768 -5.34 21.27 -22.51
CA LEU A 768 -6.13 20.47 -23.45
C LEU A 768 -5.97 21.02 -24.87
N GLY A 769 -5.37 20.23 -25.76
CA GLY A 769 -5.59 20.30 -27.21
C GLY A 769 -4.91 21.43 -28.01
N LYS A 770 -4.16 21.03 -29.05
CA LYS A 770 -4.06 21.77 -30.30
C LYS A 770 -4.25 20.81 -31.48
N PHE A 771 -5.29 21.08 -32.27
CA PHE A 771 -5.34 20.76 -33.70
C PHE A 771 -4.70 21.93 -34.43
N GLN A 772 -3.76 21.68 -35.35
CA GLN A 772 -3.68 22.47 -36.57
C GLN A 772 -3.01 21.66 -37.69
N GLU A 773 -3.48 21.87 -38.91
CA GLU A 773 -2.98 21.21 -40.12
C GLU A 773 -1.76 21.96 -40.67
N GLU A 774 -0.74 21.22 -41.13
CA GLU A 774 0.15 21.72 -42.18
C GLU A 774 0.38 20.63 -43.24
N ARG A 775 -0.06 20.92 -44.46
CA ARG A 775 0.42 20.31 -45.71
C ARG A 775 0.50 21.37 -46.80
N GLN A 776 1.71 21.75 -47.15
CA GLN A 776 2.13 22.20 -48.47
C GLN A 776 3.52 21.59 -48.70
N GLY A 777 3.87 21.08 -49.87
CA GLY A 777 3.08 20.81 -51.06
C GLY A 777 3.99 20.21 -52.13
N ASP A 778 3.48 19.31 -52.96
CA ASP A 778 4.14 18.92 -54.21
C ASP A 778 3.10 18.35 -55.19
N GLU A 779 2.94 19.06 -56.30
CA GLU A 779 2.19 18.75 -57.51
C GLU A 779 2.89 19.52 -58.66
N PRO A 780 2.69 19.22 -59.97
CA PRO A 780 1.64 18.37 -60.53
C PRO A 780 2.10 17.37 -61.61
N THR A 781 1.21 16.44 -62.00
CA THR A 781 0.91 16.20 -63.43
C THR A 781 -0.45 15.50 -63.58
N PRO A 782 -1.29 15.87 -64.56
CA PRO A 782 -2.71 15.51 -64.54
C PRO A 782 -3.05 14.30 -65.41
N LEU A 783 -4.02 13.49 -64.97
CA LEU A 783 -4.75 12.56 -65.84
C LEU A 783 -6.26 12.68 -65.63
N ARG A 784 -6.96 12.69 -66.77
CA ARG A 784 -8.39 13.00 -66.94
C ARG A 784 -9.32 12.18 -66.03
N ILE A 785 -10.36 12.86 -65.56
CA ILE A 785 -11.63 12.23 -65.17
C ILE A 785 -12.54 12.27 -66.39
N ASP A 786 -12.97 11.09 -66.87
CA ASP A 786 -14.19 10.97 -67.66
C ASP A 786 -15.38 10.69 -66.73
N THR A 787 -16.56 11.16 -67.13
CA THR A 787 -17.77 11.29 -66.31
C THR A 787 -18.76 10.12 -66.48
N ALA A 788 -19.76 10.09 -65.58
CA ALA A 788 -21.01 9.30 -65.63
C ALA A 788 -20.84 7.78 -65.40
N LEU A 789 -21.50 7.16 -64.40
CA LEU A 789 -22.89 7.30 -63.95
C LEU A 789 -23.07 6.89 -62.48
#